data_AF-A8TKN3-F1
#
_entry.id   AF-A8TKN3-F1
#
_cell.length_a   1.000
_cell.length_b   1.000
_cell.length_c   1.000
_cell.angle_alpha   90.00
_cell.angle_beta   90.00
_cell.angle_gamma   90.00
#
_symmetry.space_group_name_H-M   'P 1'
#
loop_
_entity.id
_entity.type
_entity.pdbx_description
1 polymer ?
#
loop_
_entity_poly.entity_id
_entity_poly.type
_entity_poly.pdbx_seq_one_letter_code
_entity_poly.pdbx_strand_id
1 'polypeptide(L)'
;MRTAEFLKAIWDLSGYYVIGVHLLNGGWQWFVANPEGAEKILDKYKETADIYYGVNPRANEPKSGKGSDSDISQANTFFADLDFKEKKDCKPGIYKDDPETFELELCYEEGEKTVYVHRPPLQELLRKLEEVKLTPVTFIIDSGNGYQILWKNKYPVEAEEWKKREEELIRTLQKAGLPADPQVKDISRVLRLPGSINHRNGREAKIIYVGEIVAVLPEKYERIINAVLPCFTKAEDKRFELVGHLSGFLVRRGIPLHDAEAIVEELYNRAGISPPEHGKDVKYTYKDYETGGNVTGFPELQALCEELGSPINTKLLGESGKTKKQGKEEEPSVREERPIQSFDTLRIYHDFQHGKAYVSTYKAVREKREMKGIQYWANVVKIDKTYINEDGNIHVLTEEERDKLKEEYLEIEYLVVEPNEFPELNLPTEIKEDVKISEVYKKVLEFIKQRVTFRYEEDYVAVVVWMIDSYFYRVFTAFPYLAPLKAGYNSGGSQLLWALSKIMPRPKIFIDPTPASIYTSVEQKDVTQLFDEFRDNVNKERIEEIKNILRAGYMSNGTVQRVEMTKHGRVVRDFNAYSPKVIIDQSLITSEYDIASRCLFIWLIRDPRRRADVSDERPIDLINELYSVFLKYAPQVNFLYKNMETEFTGRYDQLFRPLLVIARLIDAEDESLHVHDQLLIALNRSISFSESIAMEGDPQKKVIQYVIEYIKNSIGEFVEGRISTVPKPWHVYSEGEGEVYIFLSDLRKEIMEYAVEVYQKDISYRGDQRGGEPLTVREWEKADPEITEMLRDRKFTALLKKFFPENIKEHRWKNIFVLKFDDYSKIISPNFSGSPSGANSGGVYTPGLRDNTLSQRGEQKYESLKSPVKNSDIPPNSGSNSGSVINIQNKGSEKENSKSDAELSFNSSLRFSNKNTEPGLINPAQSRLNPGSEIKSQSQDYYEKGSEKNKSALGMTAKEQKIYDFLKKLSKHKYSAMPLKKLTKEELKLLPELREKELVNFDDRNVWLTFEGYIYLKGGDANDTIDKILQKIGQKFTEEELRKAISEVTGCPDTQCQDTWIEAIGRRVREEFPAHL
;
A
#
# COMPACT_ATOMS: atom_id res chain seq x y z
N MET A 1 46.31 -3.69 13.61
CA MET A 1 45.11 -2.96 13.12
C MET A 1 44.16 -2.80 14.29
N ARG A 2 43.66 -1.59 14.54
CA ARG A 2 42.64 -1.29 15.56
C ARG A 2 41.24 -1.66 15.08
N THR A 3 40.28 -1.71 15.98
CA THR A 3 38.88 -2.01 15.68
C THR A 3 38.27 -0.97 14.73
N ALA A 4 38.51 0.34 14.95
CA ALA A 4 38.01 1.37 14.03
C ALA A 4 38.70 1.33 12.65
N GLU A 5 39.98 0.95 12.58
CA GLU A 5 40.71 0.79 11.30
C GLU A 5 40.14 -0.39 10.49
N PHE A 6 39.91 -1.52 11.15
CA PHE A 6 39.31 -2.72 10.56
C PHE A 6 37.89 -2.45 10.07
N LEU A 7 37.04 -1.85 10.91
CA LEU A 7 35.67 -1.54 10.53
C LEU A 7 35.63 -0.56 9.36
N LYS A 8 36.52 0.43 9.27
CA LYS A 8 36.63 1.31 8.08
C LYS A 8 36.95 0.57 6.78
N ALA A 9 37.66 -0.56 6.84
CA ALA A 9 37.99 -1.35 5.65
C ALA A 9 36.86 -2.28 5.19
N ILE A 10 35.82 -2.51 6.02
CA ILE A 10 34.68 -3.37 5.68
C ILE A 10 33.32 -2.64 5.68
N TRP A 11 33.20 -1.51 6.38
CA TRP A 11 32.01 -0.67 6.50
C TRP A 11 32.13 0.58 5.60
N ASP A 12 32.24 0.35 4.30
CA ASP A 12 32.40 1.36 3.23
C ASP A 12 31.11 1.66 2.45
N LEU A 13 30.07 0.83 2.61
CA LEU A 13 28.77 1.02 1.98
C LEU A 13 27.87 1.94 2.81
N SER A 14 27.02 2.72 2.15
CA SER A 14 26.02 3.56 2.82
C SER A 14 24.93 2.72 3.48
N GLY A 15 24.72 2.92 4.79
CA GLY A 15 23.61 2.32 5.54
C GLY A 15 23.90 2.22 7.04
N TYR A 16 23.07 1.47 7.74
CA TYR A 16 23.09 1.31 9.19
C TYR A 16 23.85 0.03 9.58
N TYR A 17 25.03 0.21 10.17
CA TYR A 17 25.81 -0.90 10.74
C TYR A 17 25.51 -1.07 12.24
N VAL A 18 25.53 -2.32 12.70
CA VAL A 18 25.12 -2.69 14.07
C VAL A 18 26.26 -3.28 14.90
N ILE A 19 26.27 -2.95 16.18
CA ILE A 19 27.03 -3.64 17.24
C ILE A 19 26.04 -4.29 18.20
N GLY A 20 26.21 -5.59 18.43
CA GLY A 20 25.46 -6.37 19.41
C GLY A 20 26.33 -6.65 20.63
N VAL A 21 25.87 -6.26 21.81
CA VAL A 21 26.56 -6.45 23.09
C VAL A 21 25.75 -7.44 23.93
N HIS A 22 26.27 -8.64 24.14
CA HIS A 22 25.64 -9.68 24.96
C HIS A 22 26.26 -9.69 26.37
N LEU A 23 25.53 -9.16 27.34
CA LEU A 23 25.99 -8.98 28.72
C LEU A 23 26.18 -10.34 29.42
N LEU A 24 27.21 -10.46 30.25
CA LEU A 24 27.52 -11.73 30.95
C LEU A 24 26.48 -12.14 32.00
N ASN A 25 25.66 -11.20 32.48
CA ASN A 25 24.51 -11.48 33.35
C ASN A 25 23.23 -11.84 32.56
N GLY A 26 23.32 -11.96 31.23
CA GLY A 26 22.23 -12.31 30.33
C GLY A 26 21.51 -11.08 29.75
N GLY A 27 21.41 -11.04 28.42
CA GLY A 27 20.64 -10.02 27.69
C GLY A 27 21.45 -9.33 26.60
N TRP A 28 20.76 -8.92 25.54
CA TRP A 28 21.35 -8.21 24.40
C TRP A 28 21.05 -6.71 24.47
N GLN A 29 22.07 -5.89 24.25
CA GLN A 29 21.95 -4.48 23.88
C GLN A 29 22.39 -4.34 22.41
N TRP A 30 21.65 -3.56 21.63
CA TRP A 30 21.91 -3.34 20.21
C TRP A 30 22.13 -1.86 19.96
N PHE A 31 23.15 -1.55 19.17
CA PHE A 31 23.56 -0.18 18.86
C PHE A 31 23.77 -0.04 17.37
N VAL A 32 23.27 1.05 16.78
CA VAL A 32 23.76 1.53 15.49
C VAL A 32 25.04 2.32 15.73
N ALA A 33 26.09 2.07 14.95
CA ALA A 33 27.39 2.71 15.14
C ALA A 33 28.17 2.88 13.84
N ASN A 34 28.96 3.96 13.76
CA ASN A 34 30.10 4.07 12.85
C ASN A 34 31.37 3.45 13.49
N PRO A 35 32.50 3.32 12.77
CA PRO A 35 33.71 2.68 13.30
C PRO A 35 34.21 3.25 14.63
N GLU A 36 34.22 4.57 14.80
CA GLU A 36 34.59 5.25 16.05
C GLU A 36 33.58 5.02 17.18
N GLY A 37 32.28 4.92 16.86
CA GLY A 37 31.24 4.56 17.81
C GLY A 37 31.38 3.12 18.29
N ALA A 38 31.69 2.20 17.37
CA ALA A 38 31.94 0.80 17.68
C ALA A 38 33.18 0.59 18.56
N GLU A 39 34.26 1.33 18.32
CA GLU A 39 35.47 1.30 19.18
C GLU A 39 35.18 1.84 20.60
N LYS A 40 34.34 2.89 20.73
CA LYS A 40 33.87 3.38 22.04
C LYS A 40 32.94 2.39 22.76
N ILE A 41 32.09 1.67 22.02
CA ILE A 41 31.25 0.60 22.59
C ILE A 41 32.15 -0.56 23.06
N LEU A 42 33.15 -0.94 22.26
CA LEU A 42 34.13 -1.96 22.63
C LEU A 42 34.83 -1.61 23.95
N ASP A 43 35.48 -0.44 24.04
CA ASP A 43 36.19 -0.03 25.26
C ASP A 43 35.29 0.08 26.49
N LYS A 44 34.01 0.44 26.32
CA LYS A 44 33.04 0.51 27.41
C LYS A 44 32.61 -0.86 27.94
N TYR A 45 32.48 -1.88 27.08
CA TYR A 45 31.80 -3.13 27.43
C TYR A 45 32.69 -4.38 27.44
N LYS A 46 33.89 -4.36 26.86
CA LYS A 46 34.74 -5.56 26.61
C LYS A 46 35.06 -6.44 27.82
N GLU A 47 35.04 -5.89 29.04
CA GLU A 47 35.30 -6.61 30.30
C GLU A 47 34.01 -7.23 30.92
N THR A 48 32.85 -7.03 30.28
CA THR A 48 31.51 -7.27 30.87
C THR A 48 30.50 -7.91 29.91
N ALA A 49 30.89 -8.12 28.65
CA ALA A 49 30.01 -8.58 27.58
C ALA A 49 30.79 -9.20 26.42
N ASP A 50 30.23 -10.23 25.81
CA ASP A 50 30.66 -10.66 24.47
C ASP A 50 30.13 -9.64 23.43
N ILE A 51 30.98 -9.20 22.49
CA ILE A 51 30.64 -8.12 21.55
C ILE A 51 30.75 -8.61 20.11
N TYR A 52 29.74 -8.28 19.31
CA TYR A 52 29.54 -8.72 17.95
C TYR A 52 29.23 -7.55 17.01
N TYR A 53 29.52 -7.69 15.73
CA TYR A 53 29.28 -6.67 14.70
C TYR A 53 28.55 -7.25 13.49
N GLY A 54 27.68 -6.45 12.86
CA GLY A 54 27.10 -6.78 11.56
C GLY A 54 28.11 -6.53 10.44
N VAL A 55 28.32 -7.51 9.57
CA VAL A 55 29.31 -7.40 8.48
C VAL A 55 28.82 -6.45 7.38
N ASN A 56 27.56 -6.61 6.95
CA ASN A 56 26.93 -5.84 5.87
C ASN A 56 25.91 -4.79 6.41
N PRO A 57 25.69 -3.66 5.69
CA PRO A 57 24.83 -2.57 6.15
C PRO A 57 23.35 -2.92 6.08
N ARG A 58 22.52 -2.31 6.91
CA ARG A 58 21.06 -2.33 6.76
C ARG A 58 20.62 -1.06 6.02
N ALA A 59 19.66 -1.18 5.11
CA ALA A 59 19.10 -0.06 4.35
C ALA A 59 18.22 0.87 5.21
N ASN A 60 17.70 0.36 6.33
CA ASN A 60 16.95 1.11 7.33
C ASN A 60 17.54 0.88 8.73
N GLU A 61 17.27 1.79 9.66
CA GLU A 61 17.60 1.56 11.08
C GLU A 61 16.81 0.36 11.64
N PRO A 62 17.47 -0.64 12.25
CA PRO A 62 16.78 -1.84 12.74
C PRO A 62 15.78 -1.52 13.85
N LYS A 63 14.49 -1.79 13.60
CA LYS A 63 13.41 -1.58 14.57
C LYS A 63 13.60 -2.35 15.88
N SER A 64 14.30 -3.48 15.84
CA SER A 64 14.78 -4.22 17.00
C SER A 64 15.89 -5.21 16.63
N GLY A 65 16.70 -5.61 17.62
CA GLY A 65 17.71 -6.67 17.46
C GLY A 65 18.81 -6.34 16.45
N LYS A 66 19.29 -7.35 15.74
CA LYS A 66 20.28 -7.21 14.65
C LYS A 66 19.69 -6.74 13.32
N GLY A 67 18.37 -6.54 13.24
CA GLY A 67 17.64 -6.55 11.97
C GLY A 67 17.54 -7.96 11.37
N SER A 68 17.17 -8.03 10.10
CA SER A 68 16.81 -9.23 9.34
C SER A 68 17.48 -9.26 7.96
N ASP A 69 17.44 -10.41 7.27
CA ASP A 69 17.89 -10.52 5.87
C ASP A 69 17.23 -9.45 4.97
N SER A 70 15.93 -9.21 5.16
CA SER A 70 15.14 -8.20 4.43
C SER A 70 15.52 -6.75 4.71
N ASP A 71 16.30 -6.46 5.75
CA ASP A 71 16.83 -5.12 6.00
C ASP A 71 18.10 -4.83 5.17
N ILE A 72 18.67 -5.82 4.47
CA ILE A 72 19.91 -5.69 3.69
C ILE A 72 19.62 -5.86 2.20
N SER A 73 19.72 -4.79 1.43
CA SER A 73 19.50 -4.81 -0.03
C SER A 73 20.76 -5.16 -0.84
N GLN A 74 21.94 -4.75 -0.36
CA GLN A 74 23.24 -4.94 -1.01
C GLN A 74 24.32 -5.29 0.02
N ALA A 75 25.31 -6.06 -0.42
CA ALA A 75 26.48 -6.44 0.35
C ALA A 75 27.72 -6.52 -0.54
N ASN A 76 28.88 -6.15 -0.03
CA ASN A 76 30.18 -6.30 -0.70
C ASN A 76 31.17 -7.15 0.11
N THR A 77 30.75 -7.74 1.23
CA THR A 77 31.61 -8.58 2.06
C THR A 77 30.97 -9.95 2.25
N PHE A 78 31.70 -10.99 1.89
CA PHE A 78 31.36 -12.41 2.05
C PHE A 78 32.14 -12.98 3.24
N PHE A 79 31.60 -13.95 3.98
CA PHE A 79 32.21 -14.41 5.22
C PHE A 79 31.99 -15.89 5.58
N ALA A 80 32.91 -16.43 6.38
CA ALA A 80 32.80 -17.75 6.98
C ALA A 80 33.23 -17.72 8.45
N ASP A 81 32.47 -18.38 9.32
CA ASP A 81 32.78 -18.62 10.73
C ASP A 81 33.14 -20.12 10.86
N LEU A 82 34.42 -20.43 11.10
CA LEU A 82 34.95 -21.80 11.21
C LEU A 82 35.06 -22.19 12.68
N ASP A 83 34.23 -23.13 13.14
CA ASP A 83 34.09 -23.49 14.55
C ASP A 83 34.69 -24.86 14.86
N PHE A 84 35.90 -24.87 15.43
CA PHE A 84 36.72 -26.08 15.65
C PHE A 84 36.39 -26.81 16.96
N LYS A 85 35.11 -26.91 17.31
CA LYS A 85 34.62 -27.57 18.54
C LYS A 85 34.37 -29.06 18.34
N GLU A 86 34.80 -29.87 19.29
CA GLU A 86 34.49 -31.30 19.35
C GLU A 86 33.75 -31.68 20.65
N LYS A 87 32.95 -32.75 20.60
CA LYS A 87 32.30 -33.33 21.77
C LYS A 87 33.21 -34.40 22.38
N LYS A 88 34.07 -33.98 23.29
CA LYS A 88 35.13 -34.79 23.92
C LYS A 88 35.24 -34.40 25.39
N ASP A 89 35.20 -35.38 26.29
CA ASP A 89 35.43 -35.13 27.71
C ASP A 89 36.87 -34.64 27.93
N CYS A 90 37.01 -33.41 28.43
CA CYS A 90 38.27 -32.74 28.65
C CYS A 90 38.26 -32.02 30.01
N LYS A 91 39.44 -31.68 30.55
CA LYS A 91 39.56 -30.83 31.74
C LYS A 91 39.68 -29.36 31.31
N PRO A 92 38.94 -28.41 31.90
CA PRO A 92 39.05 -26.99 31.56
C PRO A 92 40.50 -26.48 31.68
N GLY A 93 40.94 -25.71 30.68
CA GLY A 93 42.31 -25.22 30.54
C GLY A 93 42.74 -25.07 29.08
N ILE A 94 43.82 -24.32 28.87
CA ILE A 94 44.48 -24.21 27.56
C ILE A 94 45.62 -25.23 27.53
N TYR A 95 45.63 -26.10 26.52
CA TYR A 95 46.67 -27.11 26.32
C TYR A 95 47.76 -26.61 25.36
N LYS A 96 47.35 -25.87 24.32
CA LYS A 96 48.23 -25.20 23.36
C LYS A 96 47.61 -23.87 22.93
N ASP A 97 48.42 -22.84 22.89
CA ASP A 97 48.11 -21.53 22.32
C ASP A 97 49.40 -20.99 21.70
N ASP A 98 49.52 -21.13 20.39
CA ASP A 98 50.73 -20.78 19.65
C ASP A 98 50.55 -19.38 19.02
N PRO A 99 51.29 -18.35 19.48
CA PRO A 99 51.15 -16.99 18.97
C PRO A 99 51.83 -16.76 17.61
N GLU A 100 52.66 -17.70 17.13
CA GLU A 100 53.31 -17.61 15.82
C GLU A 100 52.51 -18.36 14.74
N THR A 101 51.96 -19.54 15.07
CA THR A 101 51.21 -20.37 14.11
C THR A 101 49.69 -20.22 14.21
N PHE A 102 49.18 -19.60 15.29
CA PHE A 102 47.77 -19.49 15.67
C PHE A 102 47.04 -20.83 15.95
N GLU A 103 47.77 -21.93 16.06
CA GLU A 103 47.25 -23.22 16.50
C GLU A 103 46.74 -23.15 17.96
N LEU A 104 45.58 -23.74 18.22
CA LEU A 104 44.89 -23.60 19.52
C LEU A 104 44.26 -24.93 19.93
N GLU A 105 44.67 -25.47 21.07
CA GLU A 105 44.06 -26.62 21.73
C GLU A 105 43.62 -26.21 23.14
N LEU A 106 42.32 -26.23 23.43
CA LEU A 106 41.80 -25.87 24.75
C LEU A 106 40.50 -26.59 25.11
N CYS A 107 40.10 -26.46 26.36
CA CYS A 107 38.85 -26.94 26.92
C CYS A 107 38.24 -25.88 27.83
N TYR A 108 36.93 -25.65 27.74
CA TYR A 108 36.22 -24.73 28.64
C TYR A 108 34.83 -25.27 29.02
N GLU A 109 34.18 -24.68 30.04
CA GLU A 109 32.85 -25.08 30.50
C GLU A 109 31.76 -24.18 29.90
N GLU A 110 30.69 -24.78 29.38
CA GLU A 110 29.54 -24.09 28.78
C GLU A 110 28.24 -24.64 29.39
N GLY A 111 27.91 -24.17 30.59
CA GLY A 111 26.86 -24.75 31.43
C GLY A 111 27.33 -26.07 32.06
N GLU A 112 26.51 -27.12 31.98
CA GLU A 112 26.81 -28.45 32.53
C GLU A 112 27.74 -29.31 31.64
N LYS A 113 28.43 -28.70 30.67
CA LYS A 113 29.18 -29.40 29.61
C LYS A 113 30.56 -28.81 29.41
N THR A 114 31.55 -29.66 29.18
CA THR A 114 32.86 -29.26 28.66
C THR A 114 32.84 -29.18 27.13
N VAL A 115 33.58 -28.23 26.58
CA VAL A 115 33.73 -28.00 25.15
C VAL A 115 35.22 -28.04 24.83
N TYR A 116 35.64 -29.02 24.04
CA TYR A 116 37.00 -29.12 23.51
C TYR A 116 37.11 -28.35 22.19
N VAL A 117 38.22 -27.66 21.98
CA VAL A 117 38.54 -26.91 20.77
C VAL A 117 39.92 -27.34 20.28
N HIS A 118 40.02 -27.66 18.99
CA HIS A 118 41.28 -28.04 18.34
C HIS A 118 41.38 -27.39 16.95
N ARG A 119 41.96 -26.19 16.92
CA ARG A 119 42.09 -25.34 15.72
C ARG A 119 43.48 -25.50 15.09
N PRO A 120 43.58 -25.82 13.79
CA PRO A 120 44.85 -26.01 13.10
C PRO A 120 45.61 -24.69 12.89
N PRO A 121 46.91 -24.74 12.56
CA PRO A 121 47.71 -23.57 12.20
C PRO A 121 47.10 -22.73 11.06
N LEU A 122 47.29 -21.41 11.11
CA LEU A 122 46.87 -20.49 10.06
C LEU A 122 47.43 -20.87 8.68
N GLN A 123 48.66 -21.39 8.65
CA GLN A 123 49.32 -21.84 7.41
C GLN A 123 48.59 -23.03 6.75
N GLU A 124 47.97 -23.92 7.55
CA GLU A 124 47.17 -25.04 7.02
C GLU A 124 45.84 -24.55 6.47
N LEU A 125 45.19 -23.58 7.14
CA LEU A 125 43.98 -22.94 6.63
C LEU A 125 44.25 -22.25 5.29
N LEU A 126 45.29 -21.41 5.20
CA LEU A 126 45.64 -20.70 3.96
C LEU A 126 45.90 -21.68 2.81
N ARG A 127 46.62 -22.78 3.05
CA ARG A 127 46.87 -23.82 2.03
C ARG A 127 45.57 -24.48 1.55
N LYS A 128 44.62 -24.79 2.46
CA LYS A 128 43.31 -25.35 2.08
C LYS A 128 42.46 -24.36 1.29
N LEU A 129 42.52 -23.06 1.59
CA LEU A 129 41.82 -22.02 0.83
C LEU A 129 42.41 -21.88 -0.59
N GLU A 130 43.73 -21.99 -0.74
CA GLU A 130 44.42 -22.02 -2.04
C GLU A 130 44.05 -23.29 -2.84
N GLU A 131 44.04 -24.47 -2.21
CA GLU A 131 43.62 -25.75 -2.82
C GLU A 131 42.21 -25.68 -3.44
N VAL A 132 41.28 -24.94 -2.83
CA VAL A 132 39.92 -24.72 -3.37
C VAL A 132 39.72 -23.37 -4.08
N LYS A 133 40.79 -22.61 -4.34
CA LYS A 133 40.79 -21.33 -5.07
C LYS A 133 39.91 -20.24 -4.46
N LEU A 134 39.83 -20.20 -3.13
CA LEU A 134 39.20 -19.11 -2.36
C LEU A 134 40.25 -18.07 -1.90
N THR A 135 41.23 -17.79 -2.76
CA THR A 135 42.29 -16.80 -2.56
C THR A 135 42.26 -15.73 -3.67
N PRO A 136 42.67 -14.48 -3.40
CA PRO A 136 43.12 -13.96 -2.10
C PRO A 136 41.97 -13.79 -1.08
N VAL A 137 42.34 -13.78 0.19
CA VAL A 137 41.48 -13.49 1.34
C VAL A 137 41.74 -12.05 1.78
N THR A 138 40.74 -11.32 2.27
CA THR A 138 40.97 -9.94 2.74
C THR A 138 41.29 -9.89 4.23
N PHE A 139 40.55 -10.62 5.08
CA PHE A 139 40.84 -10.68 6.52
C PHE A 139 40.66 -12.09 7.09
N ILE A 140 41.50 -12.45 8.07
CA ILE A 140 41.25 -13.58 8.97
C ILE A 140 41.37 -13.09 10.41
N ILE A 141 40.40 -13.48 11.24
CA ILE A 141 40.26 -13.10 12.65
C ILE A 141 40.26 -14.35 13.52
N ASP A 142 41.17 -14.43 14.50
CA ASP A 142 41.06 -15.34 15.65
C ASP A 142 39.82 -14.92 16.47
N SER A 143 38.78 -15.76 16.50
CA SER A 143 37.54 -15.48 17.25
C SER A 143 37.59 -15.91 18.73
N GLY A 144 38.79 -16.22 19.24
CA GLY A 144 39.04 -16.85 20.52
C GLY A 144 38.85 -18.38 20.50
N ASN A 145 38.08 -18.95 19.57
CA ASN A 145 37.91 -20.42 19.43
C ASN A 145 38.22 -20.91 18.01
N GLY A 146 37.94 -20.08 16.99
CA GLY A 146 37.98 -20.49 15.59
C GLY A 146 38.63 -19.44 14.70
N TYR A 147 38.28 -19.47 13.43
CA TYR A 147 38.68 -18.46 12.45
C TYR A 147 37.44 -17.86 11.78
N GLN A 148 37.33 -16.53 11.81
CA GLN A 148 36.40 -15.78 10.97
C GLN A 148 37.17 -15.28 9.75
N ILE A 149 36.66 -15.57 8.57
CA ILE A 149 37.30 -15.24 7.29
C ILE A 149 36.40 -14.28 6.54
N LEU A 150 36.95 -13.18 6.01
CA LEU A 150 36.24 -12.20 5.19
C LEU A 150 36.88 -12.08 3.81
N TRP A 151 36.04 -12.10 2.78
CA TRP A 151 36.40 -11.72 1.41
C TRP A 151 35.68 -10.41 1.08
N LYS A 152 36.47 -9.33 0.94
CA LYS A 152 35.98 -8.00 0.60
C LYS A 152 36.02 -7.82 -0.91
N ASN A 153 34.85 -7.56 -1.49
CA ASN A 153 34.72 -7.12 -2.86
C ASN A 153 34.78 -5.59 -2.90
N LYS A 154 35.44 -5.02 -3.92
CA LYS A 154 35.44 -3.57 -4.19
C LYS A 154 34.03 -3.06 -4.54
N TYR A 155 33.17 -3.93 -5.08
CA TYR A 155 31.87 -3.56 -5.63
C TYR A 155 30.69 -4.24 -4.90
N PRO A 156 29.55 -3.55 -4.71
CA PRO A 156 28.36 -4.13 -4.09
C PRO A 156 27.66 -5.14 -5.01
N VAL A 157 27.08 -6.15 -4.38
CA VAL A 157 26.26 -7.21 -4.99
C VAL A 157 24.87 -7.14 -4.34
N GLU A 158 23.79 -7.28 -5.12
CA GLU A 158 22.42 -7.31 -4.55
C GLU A 158 22.24 -8.57 -3.69
N ALA A 159 21.45 -8.49 -2.61
CA ALA A 159 21.39 -9.52 -1.57
C ALA A 159 21.07 -10.95 -2.07
N GLU A 160 20.23 -11.07 -3.10
CA GLU A 160 19.84 -12.36 -3.70
C GLU A 160 20.97 -13.00 -4.55
N GLU A 161 21.86 -12.20 -5.14
CA GLU A 161 23.08 -12.68 -5.81
C GLU A 161 24.17 -12.99 -4.76
N TRP A 162 24.30 -12.13 -3.73
CA TRP A 162 25.19 -12.36 -2.60
C TRP A 162 24.89 -13.70 -1.91
N LYS A 163 23.61 -13.98 -1.62
CA LYS A 163 23.18 -15.21 -0.94
C LYS A 163 23.52 -16.48 -1.71
N LYS A 164 23.43 -16.44 -3.05
CA LYS A 164 23.81 -17.56 -3.94
C LYS A 164 25.32 -17.82 -3.94
N ARG A 165 26.12 -16.75 -3.97
CA ARG A 165 27.59 -16.83 -3.88
C ARG A 165 28.04 -17.32 -2.50
N GLU A 166 27.44 -16.85 -1.41
CA GLU A 166 27.74 -17.30 -0.05
C GLU A 166 27.34 -18.77 0.18
N GLU A 167 26.19 -19.20 -0.36
CA GLU A 167 25.78 -20.61 -0.42
C GLU A 167 26.85 -21.51 -1.09
N GLU A 168 27.45 -21.06 -2.19
CA GLU A 168 28.51 -21.81 -2.89
C GLU A 168 29.85 -21.78 -2.14
N LEU A 169 30.21 -20.64 -1.54
CA LEU A 169 31.41 -20.47 -0.72
C LEU A 169 31.39 -21.42 0.49
N ILE A 170 30.32 -21.43 1.28
CA ILE A 170 30.19 -22.32 2.45
C ILE A 170 30.19 -23.80 2.04
N ARG A 171 29.51 -24.17 0.94
CA ARG A 171 29.55 -25.54 0.40
C ARG A 171 30.97 -25.94 -0.06
N THR A 172 31.76 -24.99 -0.54
CA THR A 172 33.14 -25.24 -1.01
C THR A 172 34.10 -25.42 0.17
N LEU A 173 34.00 -24.60 1.22
CA LEU A 173 34.75 -24.79 2.47
C LEU A 173 34.44 -26.13 3.13
N GLN A 174 33.17 -26.53 3.17
CA GLN A 174 32.76 -27.83 3.72
C GLN A 174 33.31 -29.01 2.91
N LYS A 175 33.37 -28.90 1.56
CA LYS A 175 34.07 -29.89 0.71
C LYS A 175 35.58 -29.95 0.94
N ALA A 176 36.21 -28.84 1.37
CA ALA A 176 37.62 -28.78 1.76
C ALA A 176 37.90 -29.40 3.15
N GLY A 177 36.87 -29.90 3.85
CA GLY A 177 36.99 -30.41 5.22
C GLY A 177 37.18 -29.30 6.27
N LEU A 178 36.77 -28.07 5.98
CA LEU A 178 36.76 -26.97 6.95
C LEU A 178 35.39 -26.89 7.66
N PRO A 179 35.34 -26.70 9.00
CA PRO A 179 34.09 -26.72 9.78
C PRO A 179 33.35 -25.37 9.70
N ALA A 180 32.95 -24.97 8.49
CA ALA A 180 32.15 -23.77 8.27
C ALA A 180 30.70 -23.98 8.71
N ASP A 181 30.19 -23.10 9.59
CA ASP A 181 28.82 -23.18 10.10
C ASP A 181 27.77 -23.05 8.96
N PRO A 182 26.90 -24.06 8.73
CA PRO A 182 25.87 -23.99 7.69
C PRO A 182 24.81 -22.90 7.93
N GLN A 183 24.73 -22.31 9.12
CA GLN A 183 23.84 -21.18 9.45
C GLN A 183 24.42 -19.80 9.07
N VAL A 184 25.58 -19.74 8.40
CA VAL A 184 26.23 -18.47 7.99
C VAL A 184 25.53 -17.79 6.81
N LYS A 185 24.61 -18.48 6.12
CA LYS A 185 23.79 -17.98 4.97
C LYS A 185 22.83 -16.80 5.26
N ASP A 186 22.84 -16.29 6.49
CA ASP A 186 22.07 -15.15 6.99
C ASP A 186 22.87 -13.87 6.67
N ILE A 187 22.43 -13.08 5.70
CA ILE A 187 23.17 -11.87 5.28
C ILE A 187 23.24 -10.82 6.41
N SER A 188 22.30 -10.90 7.35
CA SER A 188 22.24 -10.08 8.56
C SER A 188 22.95 -10.69 9.77
N ARG A 189 23.72 -11.78 9.61
CA ARG A 189 24.53 -12.44 10.66
C ARG A 189 25.50 -11.44 11.30
N VAL A 190 25.86 -11.70 12.55
CA VAL A 190 26.86 -10.94 13.29
C VAL A 190 28.04 -11.84 13.66
N LEU A 191 29.26 -11.30 13.58
CA LEU A 191 30.51 -11.97 13.91
C LEU A 191 31.14 -11.34 15.15
N ARG A 192 32.12 -11.99 15.79
CA ARG A 192 32.74 -11.48 17.04
C ARG A 192 33.67 -10.31 16.72
N LEU A 193 33.52 -9.18 17.41
CA LEU A 193 34.25 -7.95 17.10
C LEU A 193 35.74 -8.08 17.46
N PRO A 194 36.70 -7.80 16.56
CA PRO A 194 38.12 -7.72 16.90
C PRO A 194 38.39 -6.71 18.02
N GLY A 195 39.24 -7.10 18.97
CA GLY A 195 39.52 -6.39 20.22
C GLY A 195 38.56 -6.74 21.38
N SER A 196 37.49 -7.52 21.14
CA SER A 196 36.60 -8.01 22.22
C SER A 196 37.14 -9.28 22.87
N ILE A 197 36.82 -9.49 24.15
CA ILE A 197 37.19 -10.69 24.90
C ILE A 197 36.15 -11.80 24.63
N ASN A 198 36.62 -13.02 24.40
CA ASN A 198 35.82 -14.23 24.41
C ASN A 198 35.77 -14.80 25.83
N HIS A 199 34.74 -14.43 26.59
CA HIS A 199 34.64 -14.69 28.03
C HIS A 199 34.54 -16.18 28.39
N ARG A 200 34.37 -17.05 27.39
CA ARG A 200 34.39 -18.52 27.54
C ARG A 200 35.79 -19.05 27.87
N ASN A 201 36.84 -18.36 27.42
CA ASN A 201 38.23 -18.80 27.56
C ASN A 201 39.24 -17.66 27.82
N GLY A 202 38.77 -16.41 27.96
CA GLY A 202 39.58 -15.23 28.26
C GLY A 202 40.37 -14.67 27.07
N ARG A 203 40.22 -15.21 25.85
CA ARG A 203 41.01 -14.79 24.68
C ARG A 203 40.42 -13.55 24.02
N GLU A 204 41.26 -12.55 23.78
CA GLU A 204 40.94 -11.40 22.93
C GLU A 204 40.87 -11.83 21.45
N ALA A 205 39.79 -11.46 20.76
CA ALA A 205 39.62 -11.73 19.33
C ALA A 205 40.52 -10.80 18.48
N LYS A 206 41.30 -11.35 17.55
CA LYS A 206 42.41 -10.62 16.88
C LYS A 206 42.40 -10.78 15.37
N ILE A 207 42.68 -9.71 14.64
CA ILE A 207 42.97 -9.79 13.20
C ILE A 207 44.38 -10.36 13.04
N ILE A 208 44.48 -11.54 12.45
CA ILE A 208 45.74 -12.31 12.31
C ILE A 208 46.24 -12.36 10.86
N TYR A 209 45.39 -12.01 9.90
CA TYR A 209 45.75 -11.88 8.49
C TYR A 209 45.06 -10.66 7.88
N VAL A 210 45.78 -9.95 7.02
CA VAL A 210 45.28 -8.87 6.16
C VAL A 210 45.84 -9.14 4.76
N GLY A 211 44.95 -9.19 3.77
CA GLY A 211 45.27 -9.35 2.36
C GLY A 211 44.53 -8.32 1.51
N GLU A 212 44.42 -8.60 0.21
CA GLU A 212 43.91 -7.64 -0.77
C GLU A 212 42.39 -7.57 -0.83
N ILE A 213 41.86 -6.43 -1.29
CA ILE A 213 40.45 -6.23 -1.65
C ILE A 213 40.32 -6.55 -3.14
N VAL A 214 39.41 -7.46 -3.50
CA VAL A 214 39.30 -7.95 -4.89
C VAL A 214 38.29 -7.13 -5.67
N ALA A 215 38.61 -6.78 -6.92
CA ALA A 215 37.73 -6.03 -7.81
C ALA A 215 36.79 -6.93 -8.63
N VAL A 216 35.94 -7.74 -7.98
CA VAL A 216 35.01 -8.65 -8.66
C VAL A 216 33.72 -7.91 -9.02
N LEU A 217 33.58 -7.42 -10.25
CA LEU A 217 32.32 -6.81 -10.68
C LEU A 217 31.15 -7.81 -10.68
N PRO A 218 29.91 -7.36 -10.41
CA PRO A 218 28.70 -8.15 -10.66
C PRO A 218 28.66 -8.69 -12.09
N GLU A 219 28.14 -9.91 -12.30
CA GLU A 219 28.21 -10.62 -13.59
C GLU A 219 27.52 -9.86 -14.74
N LYS A 220 26.53 -9.02 -14.41
CA LYS A 220 25.87 -8.06 -15.32
C LYS A 220 26.85 -7.12 -16.03
N TYR A 221 27.93 -6.69 -15.37
CA TYR A 221 28.88 -5.71 -15.91
C TYR A 221 30.09 -6.37 -16.61
N GLU A 222 30.44 -7.58 -16.19
CA GLU A 222 31.46 -8.42 -16.84
C GLU A 222 31.17 -8.61 -18.35
N ARG A 223 29.88 -8.71 -18.72
CA ARG A 223 29.45 -8.81 -20.12
C ARG A 223 29.70 -7.52 -20.92
N ILE A 224 29.57 -6.35 -20.28
CA ILE A 224 29.82 -5.05 -20.90
C ILE A 224 31.31 -4.88 -21.17
N ILE A 225 32.14 -5.18 -20.17
CA ILE A 225 33.60 -5.08 -20.28
C ILE A 225 34.11 -6.02 -21.39
N ASN A 226 33.69 -7.28 -21.41
CA ASN A 226 34.12 -8.21 -22.47
C ASN A 226 33.58 -7.86 -23.87
N ALA A 227 32.51 -7.08 -23.98
CA ALA A 227 32.01 -6.59 -25.26
C ALA A 227 32.84 -5.41 -25.82
N VAL A 228 33.35 -4.54 -24.93
CA VAL A 228 34.01 -3.28 -25.28
C VAL A 228 35.54 -3.35 -25.23
N LEU A 229 36.12 -4.19 -24.36
CA LEU A 229 37.57 -4.35 -24.19
C LEU A 229 38.35 -4.58 -25.51
N PRO A 230 37.88 -5.43 -26.46
CA PRO A 230 38.59 -5.62 -27.74
C PRO A 230 38.66 -4.36 -28.62
N CYS A 231 37.77 -3.40 -28.41
CA CYS A 231 37.78 -2.07 -29.04
C CYS A 231 38.62 -1.09 -28.21
N PHE A 232 38.44 -1.08 -26.89
CA PHE A 232 39.14 -0.22 -25.94
C PHE A 232 40.67 -0.36 -26.01
N THR A 233 41.18 -1.58 -26.20
CA THR A 233 42.63 -1.81 -26.38
C THR A 233 43.16 -1.22 -27.70
N LYS A 234 42.35 -1.13 -28.76
CA LYS A 234 42.72 -0.55 -30.06
C LYS A 234 42.50 0.95 -30.19
N ALA A 235 41.65 1.54 -29.37
CA ALA A 235 41.35 2.98 -29.40
C ALA A 235 42.54 3.80 -28.89
N GLU A 236 43.60 3.98 -29.67
CA GLU A 236 44.84 4.64 -29.20
C GLU A 236 44.62 6.11 -28.79
N ASP A 237 44.36 6.97 -29.77
CA ASP A 237 44.03 8.39 -29.63
C ASP A 237 42.53 8.58 -29.32
N LYS A 238 41.67 7.78 -29.95
CA LYS A 238 40.20 7.83 -29.76
C LYS A 238 39.69 7.27 -28.42
N ARG A 239 40.55 6.91 -27.45
CA ARG A 239 40.12 6.35 -26.15
C ARG A 239 39.19 7.28 -25.37
N PHE A 240 39.41 8.59 -25.49
CA PHE A 240 38.63 9.64 -24.85
C PHE A 240 37.19 9.68 -25.40
N GLU A 241 37.05 9.71 -26.73
CA GLU A 241 35.79 9.65 -27.46
C GLU A 241 35.02 8.36 -27.15
N LEU A 242 35.73 7.23 -27.11
CA LEU A 242 35.18 5.92 -26.73
C LEU A 242 34.63 5.90 -25.30
N VAL A 243 35.35 6.49 -24.33
CA VAL A 243 34.88 6.58 -22.94
C VAL A 243 33.66 7.50 -22.83
N GLY A 244 33.57 8.57 -23.63
CA GLY A 244 32.38 9.43 -23.71
C GLY A 244 31.14 8.66 -24.21
N HIS A 245 31.24 8.01 -25.38
CA HIS A 245 30.13 7.22 -25.92
C HIS A 245 29.76 6.02 -25.03
N LEU A 246 30.75 5.37 -24.40
CA LEU A 246 30.51 4.32 -23.42
C LEU A 246 29.77 4.86 -22.20
N SER A 247 30.20 5.98 -21.63
CA SER A 247 29.53 6.64 -20.51
C SER A 247 28.08 6.95 -20.84
N GLY A 248 27.82 7.49 -22.03
CA GLY A 248 26.46 7.81 -22.47
C GLY A 248 25.56 6.60 -22.73
N PHE A 249 26.14 5.48 -23.19
CA PHE A 249 25.46 4.19 -23.22
C PHE A 249 25.11 3.68 -21.81
N LEU A 250 26.04 3.79 -20.84
CA LEU A 250 25.83 3.36 -19.45
C LEU A 250 24.75 4.22 -18.76
N VAL A 251 24.76 5.55 -18.95
CA VAL A 251 23.70 6.49 -18.52
C VAL A 251 22.34 6.03 -19.05
N ARG A 252 22.22 5.80 -20.37
CA ARG A 252 20.96 5.38 -21.01
C ARG A 252 20.47 4.00 -20.56
N ARG A 253 21.34 3.16 -20.00
CA ARG A 253 21.00 1.87 -19.37
C ARG A 253 20.70 1.98 -17.86
N GLY A 254 20.65 3.20 -17.30
CA GLY A 254 20.33 3.44 -15.89
C GLY A 254 21.44 3.00 -14.92
N ILE A 255 22.67 2.85 -15.41
CA ILE A 255 23.81 2.42 -14.58
C ILE A 255 24.29 3.63 -13.75
N PRO A 256 24.49 3.50 -12.42
CA PRO A 256 24.99 4.59 -11.58
C PRO A 256 26.37 5.11 -12.00
N LEU A 257 26.67 6.38 -11.73
CA LEU A 257 27.97 7.00 -12.03
C LEU A 257 29.15 6.17 -11.48
N HIS A 258 29.09 5.70 -10.23
CA HIS A 258 30.16 4.90 -9.62
C HIS A 258 30.36 3.53 -10.30
N ASP A 259 29.28 2.91 -10.79
CA ASP A 259 29.36 1.65 -11.54
C ASP A 259 29.93 1.89 -12.95
N ALA A 260 29.64 3.04 -13.57
CA ALA A 260 30.22 3.42 -14.86
C ALA A 260 31.72 3.79 -14.73
N GLU A 261 32.10 4.51 -13.67
CA GLU A 261 33.51 4.75 -13.32
C GLU A 261 34.25 3.43 -13.09
N ALA A 262 33.66 2.49 -12.36
CA ALA A 262 34.22 1.16 -12.13
C ALA A 262 34.39 0.33 -13.42
N ILE A 263 33.43 0.37 -14.34
CA ILE A 263 33.51 -0.29 -15.65
C ILE A 263 34.66 0.30 -16.49
N VAL A 264 34.84 1.63 -16.47
CA VAL A 264 35.91 2.31 -17.20
C VAL A 264 37.28 2.04 -16.57
N GLU A 265 37.40 2.07 -15.24
CA GLU A 265 38.62 1.73 -14.52
C GLU A 265 39.07 0.28 -14.82
N GLU A 266 38.13 -0.67 -14.81
CA GLU A 266 38.41 -2.07 -15.12
C GLU A 266 38.80 -2.30 -16.60
N LEU A 267 38.27 -1.49 -17.54
CA LEU A 267 38.72 -1.49 -18.94
C LEU A 267 40.17 -1.00 -19.08
N TYR A 268 40.57 0.05 -18.35
CA TYR A 268 41.97 0.50 -18.29
C TYR A 268 42.88 -0.58 -17.68
N ASN A 269 42.48 -1.18 -16.56
CA ASN A 269 43.22 -2.25 -15.88
C ASN A 269 43.44 -3.46 -16.81
N ARG A 270 42.38 -3.98 -17.45
CA ARG A 270 42.46 -5.15 -18.36
C ARG A 270 43.17 -4.87 -19.67
N ALA A 271 43.19 -3.61 -20.13
CA ALA A 271 44.02 -3.22 -21.27
C ALA A 271 45.51 -3.04 -20.92
N GLY A 272 45.86 -2.98 -19.62
CA GLY A 272 47.22 -2.71 -19.15
C GLY A 272 47.65 -1.25 -19.34
N ILE A 273 46.70 -0.31 -19.32
CA ILE A 273 46.92 1.10 -19.65
C ILE A 273 46.61 1.96 -18.42
N SER A 274 47.53 2.83 -18.02
CA SER A 274 47.28 3.80 -16.95
C SER A 274 46.19 4.79 -17.36
N PRO A 275 45.12 4.99 -16.57
CA PRO A 275 44.11 6.01 -16.86
C PRO A 275 44.72 7.43 -16.74
N PRO A 276 44.22 8.41 -17.52
CA PRO A 276 44.69 9.80 -17.42
C PRO A 276 44.32 10.40 -16.06
N GLU A 277 45.20 11.27 -15.51
CA GLU A 277 45.15 11.75 -14.11
C GLU A 277 43.83 12.40 -13.66
N HIS A 278 42.96 12.82 -14.59
CA HIS A 278 41.65 13.38 -14.29
C HIS A 278 40.55 12.67 -15.08
N GLY A 279 39.93 11.66 -14.47
CA GLY A 279 38.73 10.98 -14.98
C GLY A 279 37.54 11.94 -15.06
N LYS A 280 37.45 12.66 -16.18
CA LYS A 280 36.52 13.77 -16.40
C LYS A 280 35.26 13.36 -17.16
N ASP A 281 35.39 12.44 -18.10
CA ASP A 281 34.38 12.29 -19.16
C ASP A 281 33.14 11.54 -18.70
N VAL A 282 33.29 10.56 -17.80
CA VAL A 282 32.14 9.94 -17.13
C VAL A 282 31.37 11.01 -16.34
N LYS A 283 32.06 11.83 -15.55
CA LYS A 283 31.43 12.90 -14.75
C LYS A 283 30.79 13.99 -15.60
N TYR A 284 31.41 14.39 -16.71
CA TYR A 284 30.81 15.34 -17.64
C TYR A 284 29.60 14.74 -18.37
N THR A 285 29.66 13.48 -18.82
CA THR A 285 28.55 12.85 -19.54
C THR A 285 27.31 12.67 -18.64
N TYR A 286 27.51 12.30 -17.37
CA TYR A 286 26.41 12.25 -16.39
C TYR A 286 25.89 13.65 -16.05
N LYS A 287 26.77 14.65 -15.90
CA LYS A 287 26.35 16.05 -15.64
C LYS A 287 25.58 16.67 -16.81
N ASP A 288 25.96 16.38 -18.04
CA ASP A 288 25.25 16.84 -19.24
C ASP A 288 23.88 16.15 -19.32
N TYR A 289 23.76 14.88 -18.91
CA TYR A 289 22.45 14.22 -18.74
C TYR A 289 21.58 14.89 -17.66
N GLU A 290 22.14 15.13 -16.47
CA GLU A 290 21.47 15.79 -15.33
C GLU A 290 20.99 17.22 -15.67
N THR A 291 21.62 17.88 -16.65
CA THR A 291 21.24 19.22 -17.13
C THR A 291 20.41 19.21 -18.42
N GLY A 292 19.95 18.05 -18.88
CA GLY A 292 19.04 17.90 -20.03
C GLY A 292 19.71 17.93 -21.41
N GLY A 293 21.01 17.70 -21.48
CA GLY A 293 21.81 17.65 -22.70
C GLY A 293 21.65 16.35 -23.51
N ASN A 294 21.93 16.43 -24.82
CA ASN A 294 21.87 15.29 -25.73
C ASN A 294 23.10 14.38 -25.57
N VAL A 295 22.98 13.35 -24.74
CA VAL A 295 24.02 12.34 -24.52
C VAL A 295 24.02 11.26 -25.61
N THR A 296 25.16 11.08 -26.30
CA THR A 296 25.38 10.01 -27.29
C THR A 296 25.21 8.61 -26.67
N GLY A 297 24.85 7.59 -27.44
CA GLY A 297 24.52 6.26 -26.92
C GLY A 297 25.24 5.12 -27.63
N PHE A 298 24.54 3.98 -27.70
CA PHE A 298 25.06 2.78 -28.37
C PHE A 298 25.40 2.96 -29.86
N PRO A 299 24.64 3.72 -30.68
CA PRO A 299 24.97 3.86 -32.11
C PRO A 299 26.35 4.48 -32.37
N GLU A 300 26.71 5.52 -31.63
CA GLU A 300 28.00 6.20 -31.75
C GLU A 300 29.14 5.33 -31.21
N LEU A 301 28.91 4.65 -30.08
CA LEU A 301 29.83 3.67 -29.50
C LEU A 301 30.13 2.51 -30.45
N GLN A 302 29.10 1.97 -31.11
CA GLN A 302 29.20 0.90 -32.10
C GLN A 302 29.97 1.37 -33.35
N ALA A 303 29.63 2.54 -33.90
CA ALA A 303 30.25 3.08 -35.10
C ALA A 303 31.76 3.34 -34.91
N LEU A 304 32.16 3.91 -33.77
CA LEU A 304 33.57 4.10 -33.43
C LEU A 304 34.33 2.78 -33.30
N CYS A 305 33.71 1.75 -32.73
CA CYS A 305 34.33 0.43 -32.63
C CYS A 305 34.38 -0.35 -33.96
N GLU A 306 33.45 -0.08 -34.88
CA GLU A 306 33.52 -0.54 -36.27
C GLU A 306 34.69 0.14 -37.03
N GLU A 307 34.89 1.45 -36.86
CA GLU A 307 36.04 2.19 -37.43
C GLU A 307 37.38 1.64 -36.92
N LEU A 308 37.48 1.35 -35.62
CA LEU A 308 38.66 0.75 -34.99
C LEU A 308 38.83 -0.76 -35.30
N GLY A 309 38.00 -1.33 -36.18
CA GLY A 309 38.09 -2.73 -36.61
C GLY A 309 37.89 -3.75 -35.48
N SER A 310 37.16 -3.39 -34.43
CA SER A 310 36.76 -4.23 -33.30
C SER A 310 35.28 -3.98 -32.97
N PRO A 311 34.33 -4.29 -33.88
CA PRO A 311 32.91 -4.10 -33.63
C PRO A 311 32.50 -4.76 -32.31
N ILE A 312 31.75 -4.03 -31.49
CA ILE A 312 31.33 -4.51 -30.18
C ILE A 312 30.46 -5.76 -30.35
N ASN A 313 30.67 -6.75 -29.50
CA ASN A 313 29.85 -7.96 -29.51
C ASN A 313 28.47 -7.66 -28.93
N THR A 314 27.56 -7.17 -29.77
CA THR A 314 26.23 -6.67 -29.38
C THR A 314 25.42 -7.72 -28.59
N LYS A 315 25.63 -9.02 -28.86
CA LYS A 315 25.03 -10.14 -28.12
C LYS A 315 25.43 -10.20 -26.64
N LEU A 316 26.61 -9.72 -26.26
CA LEU A 316 27.02 -9.60 -24.85
C LEU A 316 26.31 -8.43 -24.15
N LEU A 317 26.02 -7.33 -24.86
CA LEU A 317 25.28 -6.17 -24.34
C LEU A 317 23.75 -6.33 -24.32
N GLY A 318 23.23 -7.43 -24.90
CA GLY A 318 21.79 -7.57 -25.18
C GLY A 318 21.29 -6.63 -26.29
N GLU A 319 22.19 -5.99 -27.03
CA GLU A 319 21.89 -5.12 -28.17
C GLU A 319 21.64 -6.00 -29.41
N SER A 320 20.39 -6.13 -29.86
CA SER A 320 20.05 -6.86 -31.09
C SER A 320 20.07 -5.94 -32.32
N GLY A 321 21.24 -5.36 -32.59
CA GLY A 321 21.44 -4.40 -33.67
C GLY A 321 21.08 -4.94 -35.06
N LYS A 322 20.23 -4.23 -35.79
CA LYS A 322 19.92 -4.49 -37.21
C LYS A 322 20.92 -3.80 -38.12
N THR A 323 21.75 -4.55 -38.85
CA THR A 323 22.46 -4.07 -40.05
C THR A 323 22.29 -5.04 -41.20
N LYS A 324 21.46 -4.67 -42.20
CA LYS A 324 21.25 -5.47 -43.42
C LYS A 324 22.45 -5.32 -44.37
N LYS A 325 23.17 -6.42 -44.66
CA LYS A 325 23.71 -6.65 -46.01
C LYS A 325 23.96 -8.13 -46.35
N GLN A 326 23.13 -8.59 -47.29
CA GLN A 326 23.28 -9.70 -48.25
C GLN A 326 24.46 -10.68 -48.07
N GLY A 327 24.10 -11.97 -47.92
CA GLY A 327 24.40 -12.90 -49.01
C GLY A 327 25.50 -13.93 -48.78
N LYS A 328 25.20 -14.96 -47.99
CA LYS A 328 25.32 -16.36 -48.44
C LYS A 328 24.38 -17.26 -47.65
N GLU A 329 23.74 -18.19 -48.33
CA GLU A 329 22.92 -19.23 -47.72
C GLU A 329 23.82 -20.35 -47.21
N GLU A 330 23.62 -20.76 -45.96
CA GLU A 330 23.98 -22.10 -45.50
C GLU A 330 22.67 -22.91 -45.43
N GLU A 331 22.73 -24.18 -45.85
CA GLU A 331 21.53 -24.99 -46.10
C GLU A 331 20.67 -25.19 -44.82
N PRO A 332 19.33 -25.27 -44.96
CA PRO A 332 18.44 -25.34 -43.81
C PRO A 332 18.70 -26.59 -42.98
N SER A 333 19.06 -26.39 -41.70
CA SER A 333 19.11 -27.48 -40.72
C SER A 333 17.74 -28.17 -40.66
N VAL A 334 17.73 -29.51 -40.61
CA VAL A 334 16.49 -30.29 -40.68
C VAL A 334 15.62 -30.02 -39.44
N ARG A 335 14.54 -29.26 -39.64
CA ARG A 335 13.57 -28.89 -38.60
C ARG A 335 12.51 -29.98 -38.45
N GLU A 336 12.62 -30.79 -37.41
CA GLU A 336 11.49 -31.62 -36.95
C GLU A 336 10.49 -30.74 -36.18
N GLU A 337 9.52 -30.16 -36.88
CA GLU A 337 8.37 -29.55 -36.21
C GLU A 337 7.53 -30.63 -35.53
N ARG A 338 7.39 -30.53 -34.20
CA ARG A 338 6.43 -31.33 -33.43
C ARG A 338 5.09 -30.60 -33.31
N PRO A 339 3.97 -31.33 -33.23
CA PRO A 339 2.66 -30.74 -32.93
C PRO A 339 2.69 -29.93 -31.63
N ILE A 340 1.82 -28.92 -31.55
CA ILE A 340 1.69 -28.07 -30.37
C ILE A 340 1.10 -28.90 -29.22
N GLN A 341 1.79 -28.97 -28.09
CA GLN A 341 1.33 -29.68 -26.87
C GLN A 341 1.29 -28.79 -25.63
N SER A 342 1.89 -27.60 -25.67
CA SER A 342 1.84 -26.59 -24.62
C SER A 342 2.11 -25.19 -25.18
N PHE A 343 1.55 -24.17 -24.53
CA PHE A 343 1.69 -22.75 -24.88
C PHE A 343 2.58 -22.08 -23.82
N ASP A 344 3.84 -22.51 -23.73
CA ASP A 344 4.73 -22.29 -22.58
C ASP A 344 4.96 -20.82 -22.19
N THR A 345 4.60 -19.85 -23.04
CA THR A 345 4.26 -18.49 -22.60
C THR A 345 3.20 -17.90 -23.52
N LEU A 346 2.34 -17.01 -23.00
CA LEU A 346 1.37 -16.27 -23.80
C LEU A 346 1.30 -14.82 -23.32
N ARG A 347 1.55 -13.88 -24.23
CA ARG A 347 1.42 -12.43 -23.98
C ARG A 347 0.30 -11.87 -24.84
N ILE A 348 -0.73 -11.34 -24.19
CA ILE A 348 -1.83 -10.64 -24.86
C ILE A 348 -1.46 -9.17 -24.93
N TYR A 349 -1.52 -8.58 -26.12
CA TYR A 349 -1.15 -7.18 -26.36
C TYR A 349 -2.40 -6.40 -26.79
N HIS A 350 -2.79 -5.45 -25.94
CA HIS A 350 -4.00 -4.65 -26.10
C HIS A 350 -3.67 -3.27 -26.70
N ASP A 351 -3.32 -3.21 -28.00
CA ASP A 351 -3.45 -1.95 -28.75
C ASP A 351 -4.84 -1.86 -29.38
N PHE A 352 -5.52 -0.74 -29.14
CA PHE A 352 -6.81 -0.40 -29.73
C PHE A 352 -6.80 0.95 -30.47
N GLN A 353 -5.63 1.59 -30.62
CA GLN A 353 -5.49 2.83 -31.40
C GLN A 353 -5.62 2.55 -32.90
N HIS A 354 -5.07 1.44 -33.40
CA HIS A 354 -5.10 1.06 -34.82
C HIS A 354 -6.25 0.11 -35.18
N GLY A 355 -7.27 -0.02 -34.31
CA GLY A 355 -8.49 -0.78 -34.58
C GLY A 355 -8.32 -2.30 -34.71
N LYS A 356 -7.23 -2.87 -34.17
CA LYS A 356 -6.92 -4.32 -34.23
C LYS A 356 -6.83 -4.91 -32.81
N ALA A 357 -6.52 -6.19 -32.70
CA ALA A 357 -6.26 -6.87 -31.43
C ALA A 357 -5.20 -7.96 -31.62
N TYR A 358 -4.22 -8.04 -30.70
CA TYR A 358 -3.01 -8.84 -30.89
C TYR A 358 -2.81 -9.85 -29.76
N VAL A 359 -2.58 -11.12 -30.10
CA VAL A 359 -2.11 -12.16 -29.15
C VAL A 359 -0.79 -12.71 -29.65
N SER A 360 0.23 -12.66 -28.79
CA SER A 360 1.54 -13.25 -29.05
C SER A 360 1.66 -14.56 -28.30
N THR A 361 1.65 -15.66 -29.04
CA THR A 361 1.91 -16.99 -28.49
C THR A 361 3.41 -17.27 -28.53
N TYR A 362 3.91 -18.05 -27.57
CA TYR A 362 5.29 -18.48 -27.52
C TYR A 362 5.30 -20.01 -27.68
N LYS A 363 5.73 -20.48 -28.86
CA LYS A 363 5.81 -21.91 -29.21
C LYS A 363 7.22 -22.40 -28.89
N ALA A 364 7.35 -23.30 -27.92
CA ALA A 364 8.60 -24.03 -27.73
C ALA A 364 8.81 -25.01 -28.89
N VAL A 365 9.93 -24.86 -29.60
CA VAL A 365 10.37 -25.76 -30.68
C VAL A 365 11.75 -26.33 -30.37
N ARG A 366 12.07 -27.51 -30.89
CA ARG A 366 13.42 -28.08 -30.80
C ARG A 366 14.17 -27.88 -32.10
N GLU A 367 15.25 -27.12 -32.03
CA GLU A 367 16.14 -26.89 -33.16
C GLU A 367 17.42 -27.71 -32.99
N LYS A 368 17.85 -28.40 -34.04
CA LYS A 368 19.14 -29.09 -34.04
C LYS A 368 20.23 -28.04 -34.28
N ARG A 369 21.05 -27.79 -33.27
CA ARG A 369 22.16 -26.83 -33.30
C ARG A 369 23.50 -27.54 -33.19
N GLU A 370 24.54 -26.93 -33.75
CA GLU A 370 25.89 -27.42 -33.65
C GLU A 370 26.77 -26.43 -32.89
N MET A 371 27.58 -26.93 -31.96
CA MET A 371 28.56 -26.14 -31.22
C MET A 371 29.85 -26.95 -31.10
N LYS A 372 30.94 -26.41 -31.64
CA LYS A 372 32.27 -27.05 -31.67
C LYS A 372 32.26 -28.47 -32.29
N GLY A 373 31.51 -28.68 -33.38
CA GLY A 373 31.41 -29.98 -34.05
C GLY A 373 30.49 -31.02 -33.38
N ILE A 374 29.83 -30.64 -32.27
CA ILE A 374 28.87 -31.51 -31.57
C ILE A 374 27.46 -31.02 -31.88
N GLN A 375 26.64 -31.87 -32.50
CA GLN A 375 25.23 -31.60 -32.75
C GLN A 375 24.36 -31.99 -31.56
N TYR A 376 23.50 -31.07 -31.11
CA TYR A 376 22.59 -31.25 -30.00
C TYR A 376 21.23 -30.58 -30.29
N TRP A 377 20.19 -31.01 -29.58
CA TRP A 377 18.87 -30.41 -29.69
C TRP A 377 18.71 -29.30 -28.66
N ALA A 378 18.60 -28.06 -29.12
CA ALA A 378 18.27 -26.91 -28.28
C ALA A 378 16.76 -26.73 -28.21
N ASN A 379 16.22 -26.53 -27.01
CA ASN A 379 14.89 -25.92 -26.86
C ASN A 379 15.02 -24.44 -27.25
N VAL A 380 14.21 -23.98 -28.18
CA VAL A 380 14.17 -22.60 -28.68
C VAL A 380 12.72 -22.10 -28.58
N VAL A 381 12.51 -20.95 -27.96
CA VAL A 381 11.17 -20.34 -27.87
C VAL A 381 10.96 -19.45 -29.08
N LYS A 382 10.03 -19.83 -29.96
CA LYS A 382 9.61 -19.04 -31.12
C LYS A 382 8.45 -18.13 -30.70
N ILE A 383 8.49 -16.87 -31.13
CA ILE A 383 7.40 -15.90 -30.89
C ILE A 383 6.56 -15.82 -32.15
N ASP A 384 5.37 -16.43 -32.11
CA ASP A 384 4.36 -16.31 -33.15
C ASP A 384 3.37 -15.23 -32.71
N LYS A 385 3.60 -13.99 -33.18
CA LYS A 385 2.65 -12.88 -33.03
C LYS A 385 1.49 -13.11 -34.00
N THR A 386 0.26 -13.02 -33.50
CA THR A 386 -0.95 -13.27 -34.28
C THR A 386 -1.97 -12.17 -34.02
N TYR A 387 -2.67 -11.72 -35.06
CA TYR A 387 -3.79 -10.79 -34.96
C TYR A 387 -4.93 -11.24 -35.86
N ILE A 388 -6.15 -10.81 -35.56
CA ILE A 388 -7.25 -10.94 -36.51
C ILE A 388 -7.24 -9.73 -37.44
N ASN A 389 -7.16 -9.99 -38.74
CA ASN A 389 -7.08 -8.96 -39.77
C ASN A 389 -8.47 -8.37 -40.09
N GLU A 390 -8.52 -7.38 -40.99
CA GLU A 390 -9.75 -6.66 -41.34
C GLU A 390 -10.81 -7.56 -42.01
N ASP A 391 -10.40 -8.69 -42.59
CA ASP A 391 -11.27 -9.72 -43.16
C ASP A 391 -11.77 -10.74 -42.12
N GLY A 392 -11.39 -10.60 -40.85
CA GLY A 392 -11.74 -11.53 -39.76
C GLY A 392 -10.88 -12.80 -39.68
N ASN A 393 -9.83 -12.92 -40.50
CA ASN A 393 -8.95 -14.09 -40.54
C ASN A 393 -7.78 -13.98 -39.56
N ILE A 394 -7.30 -15.12 -39.06
CA ILE A 394 -6.14 -15.20 -38.17
C ILE A 394 -4.84 -15.01 -38.98
N HIS A 395 -4.25 -13.82 -38.92
CA HIS A 395 -2.98 -13.51 -39.55
C HIS A 395 -1.81 -13.73 -38.58
N VAL A 396 -1.05 -14.80 -38.80
CA VAL A 396 0.25 -15.01 -38.13
C VAL A 396 1.29 -14.12 -38.81
N LEU A 397 1.80 -13.15 -38.07
CA LEU A 397 2.72 -12.14 -38.61
C LEU A 397 4.02 -12.76 -39.10
N THR A 398 4.40 -12.46 -40.33
CA THR A 398 5.71 -12.81 -40.93
C THR A 398 6.86 -12.13 -40.18
N GLU A 399 8.10 -12.58 -40.39
CA GLU A 399 9.27 -12.02 -39.68
C GLU A 399 9.46 -10.52 -39.94
N GLU A 400 9.17 -10.04 -41.14
CA GLU A 400 9.27 -8.61 -41.46
C GLU A 400 8.13 -7.78 -40.83
N GLU A 401 6.91 -8.32 -40.73
CA GLU A 401 5.80 -7.64 -40.05
C GLU A 401 5.97 -7.64 -38.52
N ARG A 402 6.45 -8.76 -37.93
CA ARG A 402 6.75 -8.85 -36.49
C ARG A 402 7.78 -7.80 -36.06
N ASP A 403 8.70 -7.45 -36.96
CA ASP A 403 9.76 -6.47 -36.75
C ASP A 403 9.32 -5.01 -36.97
N LYS A 404 8.40 -4.73 -37.90
CA LYS A 404 7.72 -3.41 -37.96
C LYS A 404 6.94 -3.13 -36.68
N LEU A 405 6.17 -4.11 -36.21
CA LEU A 405 5.45 -4.07 -34.93
C LEU A 405 6.37 -4.12 -33.68
N LYS A 406 7.70 -4.03 -33.82
CA LYS A 406 8.62 -3.71 -32.72
C LYS A 406 9.06 -2.25 -32.75
N GLU A 407 9.14 -1.64 -33.93
CA GLU A 407 9.55 -0.25 -34.11
C GLU A 407 8.42 0.73 -33.75
N GLU A 408 7.16 0.28 -33.86
CA GLU A 408 5.95 1.08 -33.69
C GLU A 408 5.31 0.99 -32.28
N TYR A 409 5.69 0.00 -31.44
CA TYR A 409 5.04 -0.31 -30.15
C TYR A 409 6.03 -0.53 -28.98
N LEU A 410 7.03 0.36 -28.86
CA LEU A 410 8.16 0.17 -27.93
C LEU A 410 7.83 0.35 -26.43
N GLU A 411 6.66 0.88 -26.07
CA GLU A 411 6.29 1.23 -24.68
C GLU A 411 5.28 0.28 -24.00
N ILE A 412 4.96 -0.88 -24.57
CA ILE A 412 4.01 -1.82 -23.94
C ILE A 412 4.73 -2.73 -22.92
N GLU A 413 4.31 -2.66 -21.66
CA GLU A 413 4.84 -3.48 -20.56
C GLU A 413 4.68 -4.99 -20.80
N TYR A 414 5.68 -5.76 -20.39
CA TYR A 414 5.78 -7.19 -20.70
C TYR A 414 5.36 -8.08 -19.54
N LEU A 415 4.22 -8.74 -19.67
CA LEU A 415 3.87 -9.86 -18.79
C LEU A 415 4.88 -11.02 -18.98
N VAL A 416 5.54 -11.42 -17.89
CA VAL A 416 6.42 -12.60 -17.81
C VAL A 416 5.82 -13.55 -16.80
N VAL A 417 5.42 -14.75 -17.25
CA VAL A 417 4.83 -15.80 -16.40
C VAL A 417 5.81 -16.95 -16.34
N GLU A 418 6.11 -17.44 -15.14
CA GLU A 418 6.91 -18.65 -14.94
C GLU A 418 6.11 -19.90 -15.36
N PRO A 419 6.68 -20.88 -16.09
CA PRO A 419 5.93 -22.01 -16.64
C PRO A 419 5.11 -22.82 -15.63
N ASN A 420 5.54 -22.85 -14.36
CA ASN A 420 4.85 -23.54 -13.28
C ASN A 420 3.51 -22.88 -12.88
N GLU A 421 3.28 -21.62 -13.25
CA GLU A 421 2.05 -20.88 -12.92
C GLU A 421 0.99 -20.97 -14.02
N PHE A 422 1.37 -21.44 -15.22
CA PHE A 422 0.49 -21.59 -16.38
C PHE A 422 -0.85 -22.30 -16.05
N PRO A 423 -0.90 -23.34 -15.19
CA PRO A 423 -2.15 -23.97 -14.84
C PRO A 423 -3.15 -23.07 -14.13
N GLU A 424 -2.78 -22.08 -13.32
CA GLU A 424 -3.77 -21.31 -12.55
C GLU A 424 -4.41 -20.16 -13.33
N LEU A 425 -3.80 -19.74 -14.45
CA LEU A 425 -4.12 -18.48 -15.12
C LEU A 425 -5.13 -18.58 -16.28
N ASN A 426 -5.72 -19.75 -16.53
CA ASN A 426 -6.67 -19.98 -17.63
C ASN A 426 -6.24 -19.29 -18.94
N LEU A 427 -5.08 -19.66 -19.48
CA LEU A 427 -4.57 -19.19 -20.77
C LEU A 427 -5.03 -20.15 -21.89
N PRO A 428 -5.22 -19.68 -23.14
CA PRO A 428 -5.71 -20.52 -24.22
C PRO A 428 -4.65 -21.51 -24.69
N THR A 429 -5.10 -22.69 -25.09
CA THR A 429 -4.32 -23.72 -25.78
C THR A 429 -4.69 -23.84 -27.27
N GLU A 430 -5.55 -22.97 -27.78
CA GLU A 430 -5.96 -22.87 -29.18
C GLU A 430 -6.63 -21.50 -29.41
N ILE A 431 -6.57 -20.98 -30.64
CA ILE A 431 -7.43 -19.88 -31.10
C ILE A 431 -8.25 -20.41 -32.27
N LYS A 432 -9.58 -20.27 -32.21
CA LYS A 432 -10.55 -20.79 -33.18
C LYS A 432 -11.03 -19.69 -34.12
N GLU A 433 -11.01 -19.95 -35.43
CA GLU A 433 -11.42 -18.99 -36.47
C GLU A 433 -12.94 -18.79 -36.52
N ASP A 434 -13.68 -19.90 -36.63
CA ASP A 434 -15.14 -19.95 -36.71
C ASP A 434 -15.86 -19.88 -35.35
N VAL A 435 -15.44 -18.95 -34.49
CA VAL A 435 -16.15 -18.66 -33.22
C VAL A 435 -17.24 -17.59 -33.41
N LYS A 436 -18.34 -17.71 -32.66
CA LYS A 436 -19.43 -16.73 -32.53
C LYS A 436 -19.68 -16.35 -31.07
N ILE A 437 -19.90 -15.07 -30.78
CA ILE A 437 -20.11 -14.60 -29.41
C ILE A 437 -21.43 -15.11 -28.81
N SER A 438 -22.48 -15.23 -29.63
CA SER A 438 -23.78 -15.82 -29.24
C SER A 438 -23.72 -17.31 -28.90
N GLU A 439 -22.90 -18.09 -29.60
CA GLU A 439 -22.71 -19.52 -29.33
C GLU A 439 -21.87 -19.75 -28.06
N VAL A 440 -20.86 -18.91 -27.83
CA VAL A 440 -20.08 -18.92 -26.59
C VAL A 440 -20.93 -18.46 -25.39
N TYR A 441 -21.76 -17.43 -25.57
CA TYR A 441 -22.76 -17.00 -24.57
C TYR A 441 -23.65 -18.17 -24.12
N LYS A 442 -24.22 -18.94 -25.06
CA LYS A 442 -25.03 -20.13 -24.75
C LYS A 442 -24.26 -21.18 -23.94
N LYS A 443 -22.99 -21.46 -24.31
CA LYS A 443 -22.12 -22.41 -23.60
C LYS A 443 -21.79 -21.95 -22.17
N VAL A 444 -21.48 -20.66 -21.98
CA VAL A 444 -21.21 -20.08 -20.65
C VAL A 444 -22.49 -20.05 -19.80
N LEU A 445 -23.64 -19.67 -20.38
CA LEU A 445 -24.93 -19.66 -19.70
C LEU A 445 -25.29 -21.03 -19.14
N GLU A 446 -25.15 -22.08 -19.94
CA GLU A 446 -25.36 -23.46 -19.48
C GLU A 446 -24.32 -23.89 -18.43
N PHE A 447 -23.04 -23.55 -18.62
CA PHE A 447 -21.97 -23.83 -17.64
C PHE A 447 -22.27 -23.21 -16.26
N ILE A 448 -22.78 -21.98 -16.20
CA ILE A 448 -23.18 -21.31 -14.95
C ILE A 448 -24.50 -21.89 -14.42
N LYS A 449 -25.52 -22.12 -15.27
CA LYS A 449 -26.81 -22.71 -14.86
C LYS A 449 -26.66 -24.11 -14.25
N GLN A 450 -25.65 -24.88 -14.68
CA GLN A 450 -25.28 -26.16 -14.06
C GLN A 450 -24.63 -26.02 -12.66
N ARG A 451 -24.02 -24.88 -12.33
CA ARG A 451 -23.16 -24.72 -11.14
C ARG A 451 -23.75 -23.83 -10.03
N VAL A 452 -24.57 -22.84 -10.36
CA VAL A 452 -25.04 -21.80 -9.42
C VAL A 452 -26.55 -21.56 -9.57
N THR A 453 -27.26 -21.23 -8.47
CA THR A 453 -28.67 -20.81 -8.51
C THR A 453 -28.81 -19.36 -8.04
N PHE A 454 -29.37 -18.49 -8.89
CA PHE A 454 -29.75 -17.12 -8.53
C PHE A 454 -31.24 -17.00 -8.18
N ARG A 455 -31.63 -15.88 -7.55
CA ARG A 455 -33.03 -15.56 -7.22
C ARG A 455 -33.85 -15.23 -8.47
N TYR A 456 -33.23 -14.58 -9.44
CA TYR A 456 -33.86 -14.06 -10.64
C TYR A 456 -33.16 -14.62 -11.88
N GLU A 457 -33.88 -14.84 -12.98
CA GLU A 457 -33.28 -15.41 -14.19
C GLU A 457 -32.32 -14.44 -14.88
N GLU A 458 -32.56 -13.12 -14.77
CA GLU A 458 -31.72 -12.11 -15.42
C GLU A 458 -30.35 -11.97 -14.73
N ASP A 459 -30.23 -12.44 -13.48
CA ASP A 459 -28.93 -12.50 -12.79
C ASP A 459 -27.98 -13.53 -13.48
N TYR A 460 -28.51 -14.58 -14.14
CA TYR A 460 -27.67 -15.43 -15.00
C TYR A 460 -27.13 -14.64 -16.19
N VAL A 461 -27.98 -13.86 -16.85
CA VAL A 461 -27.60 -13.04 -18.01
C VAL A 461 -26.52 -12.03 -17.59
N ALA A 462 -26.73 -11.34 -16.47
CA ALA A 462 -25.77 -10.39 -15.90
C ALA A 462 -24.41 -11.03 -15.61
N VAL A 463 -24.37 -12.21 -14.96
CA VAL A 463 -23.10 -12.93 -14.68
C VAL A 463 -22.42 -13.41 -15.95
N VAL A 464 -23.17 -13.94 -16.92
CA VAL A 464 -22.62 -14.49 -18.16
C VAL A 464 -22.03 -13.39 -19.04
N VAL A 465 -22.75 -12.26 -19.19
CA VAL A 465 -22.23 -11.08 -19.88
C VAL A 465 -21.00 -10.55 -19.17
N TRP A 466 -21.04 -10.33 -17.84
CA TRP A 466 -19.88 -9.85 -17.07
C TRP A 466 -18.65 -10.77 -17.18
N MET A 467 -18.85 -12.09 -17.23
CA MET A 467 -17.78 -13.07 -17.44
C MET A 467 -17.14 -12.91 -18.83
N ILE A 468 -17.94 -12.82 -19.91
CA ILE A 468 -17.42 -12.59 -21.27
C ILE A 468 -16.72 -11.23 -21.34
N ASP A 469 -17.33 -10.19 -20.78
CA ASP A 469 -16.85 -8.81 -20.78
C ASP A 469 -15.52 -8.65 -20.00
N SER A 470 -15.27 -9.52 -19.01
CA SER A 470 -13.98 -9.59 -18.30
C SER A 470 -12.78 -9.92 -19.20
N TYR A 471 -12.98 -10.53 -20.38
CA TYR A 471 -11.93 -10.70 -21.39
C TYR A 471 -11.66 -9.41 -22.16
N PHE A 472 -12.68 -8.55 -22.32
CA PHE A 472 -12.59 -7.29 -23.04
C PHE A 472 -12.15 -6.11 -22.17
N TYR A 473 -12.06 -6.28 -20.84
CA TYR A 473 -12.01 -5.16 -19.89
C TYR A 473 -10.94 -4.07 -20.16
N ARG A 474 -9.80 -4.43 -20.76
CA ARG A 474 -8.75 -3.48 -21.19
C ARG A 474 -9.17 -2.53 -22.33
N VAL A 475 -10.28 -2.78 -23.02
CA VAL A 475 -10.91 -1.88 -23.99
C VAL A 475 -11.58 -0.68 -23.31
N PHE A 476 -12.05 -0.86 -22.07
CA PHE A 476 -12.91 0.11 -21.38
C PHE A 476 -12.13 1.02 -20.44
N THR A 477 -12.66 2.23 -20.24
CA THR A 477 -12.13 3.19 -19.26
C THR A 477 -12.59 2.87 -17.83
N ALA A 478 -13.67 2.11 -17.67
CA ALA A 478 -14.14 1.60 -16.38
C ALA A 478 -14.79 0.23 -16.54
N PHE A 479 -14.81 -0.56 -15.46
CA PHE A 479 -15.41 -1.89 -15.40
C PHE A 479 -16.03 -2.13 -14.01
N PRO A 480 -17.25 -2.69 -13.91
CA PRO A 480 -17.94 -2.84 -12.63
C PRO A 480 -17.43 -4.08 -11.87
N TYR A 481 -17.49 -4.04 -10.54
CA TYR A 481 -17.22 -5.21 -9.72
C TYR A 481 -18.47 -6.10 -9.61
N LEU A 482 -18.34 -7.42 -9.72
CA LEU A 482 -19.45 -8.33 -9.48
C LEU A 482 -19.59 -8.58 -7.97
N ALA A 483 -20.75 -8.27 -7.40
CA ALA A 483 -21.00 -8.34 -5.95
C ALA A 483 -22.17 -9.31 -5.64
N PRO A 484 -21.89 -10.60 -5.35
CA PRO A 484 -22.93 -11.59 -5.10
C PRO A 484 -23.54 -11.47 -3.68
N LEU A 485 -24.77 -10.98 -3.61
CA LEU A 485 -25.53 -10.86 -2.38
C LEU A 485 -26.02 -12.23 -1.92
N LYS A 486 -25.59 -12.65 -0.72
CA LYS A 486 -25.93 -13.94 -0.09
C LYS A 486 -26.73 -13.73 1.20
N ALA A 487 -27.86 -14.42 1.35
CA ALA A 487 -28.70 -14.36 2.56
C ALA A 487 -28.14 -15.16 3.76
N GLY A 488 -26.81 -15.25 3.87
CA GLY A 488 -26.09 -16.05 4.85
C GLY A 488 -25.31 -17.25 4.27
N TYR A 489 -24.79 -18.10 5.16
CA TYR A 489 -23.99 -19.29 4.82
C TYR A 489 -24.75 -20.29 3.94
N ASN A 490 -24.01 -21.10 3.17
CA ASN A 490 -24.54 -22.12 2.25
C ASN A 490 -25.46 -21.59 1.13
N SER A 491 -25.36 -20.30 0.78
CA SER A 491 -26.10 -19.68 -0.34
C SER A 491 -25.42 -19.82 -1.70
N GLY A 492 -24.36 -20.65 -1.84
CA GLY A 492 -23.67 -20.85 -3.12
C GLY A 492 -22.62 -19.78 -3.49
N GLY A 493 -22.20 -18.92 -2.56
CA GLY A 493 -21.19 -17.89 -2.78
C GLY A 493 -19.87 -18.42 -3.33
N SER A 494 -19.11 -19.16 -2.53
CA SER A 494 -17.84 -19.77 -2.96
C SER A 494 -18.01 -20.64 -4.20
N GLN A 495 -19.16 -21.31 -4.37
CA GLN A 495 -19.47 -22.12 -5.56
C GLN A 495 -19.50 -21.27 -6.85
N LEU A 496 -19.95 -20.01 -6.78
CA LEU A 496 -19.84 -19.07 -7.89
C LEU A 496 -18.38 -18.72 -8.17
N LEU A 497 -17.56 -18.41 -7.16
CA LEU A 497 -16.13 -18.13 -7.40
C LEU A 497 -15.39 -19.34 -7.98
N TRP A 498 -15.69 -20.55 -7.53
CA TRP A 498 -15.17 -21.79 -8.10
C TRP A 498 -15.67 -22.08 -9.52
N ALA A 499 -16.89 -21.65 -9.88
CA ALA A 499 -17.37 -21.74 -11.26
C ALA A 499 -16.63 -20.72 -12.16
N LEU A 500 -16.56 -19.46 -11.73
CA LEU A 500 -15.92 -18.37 -12.49
C LEU A 500 -14.40 -18.61 -12.61
N SER A 501 -13.71 -19.11 -11.58
CA SER A 501 -12.26 -19.40 -11.65
C SER A 501 -11.87 -20.47 -12.67
N LYS A 502 -12.82 -21.24 -13.22
CA LYS A 502 -12.58 -22.22 -14.29
C LYS A 502 -12.70 -21.64 -15.70
N ILE A 503 -13.23 -20.41 -15.87
CA ILE A 503 -13.53 -19.79 -17.18
C ILE A 503 -13.15 -18.30 -17.31
N MET A 504 -12.88 -17.59 -16.22
CA MET A 504 -12.36 -16.21 -16.23
C MET A 504 -10.94 -16.16 -16.81
N PRO A 505 -10.50 -15.02 -17.39
CA PRO A 505 -9.11 -14.82 -17.79
C PRO A 505 -8.26 -14.51 -16.54
N ARG A 506 -7.09 -15.18 -16.43
CA ARG A 506 -6.08 -14.94 -15.37
C ARG A 506 -6.69 -14.84 -13.93
N PRO A 507 -7.51 -15.79 -13.47
CA PRO A 507 -8.17 -15.65 -12.17
C PRO A 507 -7.20 -15.85 -11.01
N LYS A 508 -7.38 -15.09 -9.93
CA LYS A 508 -6.74 -15.38 -8.64
C LYS A 508 -7.74 -15.26 -7.50
N ILE A 509 -7.91 -16.34 -6.75
CA ILE A 509 -8.74 -16.37 -5.54
C ILE A 509 -7.94 -15.77 -4.37
N PHE A 510 -8.56 -14.85 -3.65
CA PHE A 510 -8.04 -14.21 -2.45
C PHE A 510 -8.97 -14.48 -1.27
N ILE A 511 -8.42 -14.95 -0.15
CA ILE A 511 -9.18 -15.24 1.08
C ILE A 511 -8.84 -14.21 2.17
N ASP A 512 -7.54 -13.97 2.43
CA ASP A 512 -7.08 -12.95 3.37
C ASP A 512 -5.93 -12.10 2.77
N PRO A 513 -6.18 -11.28 1.74
CA PRO A 513 -5.14 -10.56 1.02
C PRO A 513 -4.60 -9.34 1.79
N THR A 514 -3.27 -9.17 1.83
CA THR A 514 -2.69 -7.89 2.25
C THR A 514 -3.01 -6.82 1.20
N PRO A 515 -3.14 -5.53 1.56
CA PRO A 515 -3.38 -4.47 0.57
C PRO A 515 -2.35 -4.50 -0.57
N ALA A 516 -1.09 -4.80 -0.24
CA ALA A 516 0.00 -4.99 -1.19
C ALA A 516 -0.25 -6.12 -2.20
N SER A 517 -0.69 -7.30 -1.75
CA SER A 517 -0.90 -8.42 -2.68
C SER A 517 -2.03 -8.17 -3.68
N ILE A 518 -2.96 -7.25 -3.39
CA ILE A 518 -4.04 -6.88 -4.31
C ILE A 518 -3.49 -6.12 -5.53
N TYR A 519 -2.83 -4.98 -5.35
CA TYR A 519 -2.36 -4.16 -6.48
C TYR A 519 -1.14 -4.79 -7.17
N THR A 520 -0.20 -5.39 -6.42
CA THR A 520 0.97 -6.06 -7.02
C THR A 520 0.58 -7.26 -7.89
N SER A 521 -0.52 -7.97 -7.58
CA SER A 521 -1.00 -9.05 -8.46
C SER A 521 -1.58 -8.53 -9.78
N VAL A 522 -2.17 -7.32 -9.80
CA VAL A 522 -2.63 -6.68 -11.04
C VAL A 522 -1.44 -6.28 -11.90
N GLU A 523 -0.48 -5.55 -11.33
CA GLU A 523 0.73 -5.10 -12.02
C GLU A 523 1.56 -6.27 -12.57
N GLN A 524 1.82 -7.31 -11.77
CA GLN A 524 2.70 -8.41 -12.17
C GLN A 524 2.03 -9.46 -13.08
N LYS A 525 0.71 -9.66 -12.97
CA LYS A 525 0.03 -10.84 -13.53
C LYS A 525 -1.33 -10.57 -14.18
N ASP A 526 -1.78 -9.32 -14.18
CA ASP A 526 -3.01 -8.84 -14.82
C ASP A 526 -4.24 -9.69 -14.50
N VAL A 527 -4.46 -9.94 -13.20
CA VAL A 527 -5.42 -10.95 -12.72
C VAL A 527 -6.85 -10.45 -12.53
N THR A 528 -7.81 -11.31 -12.91
CA THR A 528 -9.20 -11.24 -12.44
C THR A 528 -9.25 -11.64 -10.96
N GLN A 529 -9.69 -10.74 -10.08
CA GLN A 529 -9.60 -10.92 -8.63
C GLN A 529 -10.88 -11.50 -8.05
N LEU A 530 -10.77 -12.63 -7.36
CA LEU A 530 -11.91 -13.39 -6.83
C LEU A 530 -11.82 -13.44 -5.30
N PHE A 531 -12.44 -12.48 -4.62
CA PHE A 531 -12.39 -12.37 -3.15
C PHE A 531 -13.48 -13.21 -2.49
N ASP A 532 -13.10 -14.17 -1.64
CA ASP A 532 -14.03 -14.96 -0.81
C ASP A 532 -13.80 -14.67 0.68
N GLU A 533 -14.89 -14.41 1.40
CA GLU A 533 -14.93 -14.22 2.86
C GLU A 533 -13.90 -13.22 3.42
N PHE A 534 -14.01 -11.95 3.04
CA PHE A 534 -13.52 -10.87 3.92
C PHE A 534 -14.25 -10.97 5.28
N ARG A 535 -13.49 -11.14 6.38
CA ARG A 535 -14.02 -11.38 7.74
C ARG A 535 -13.69 -10.24 8.70
N ASP A 536 -14.62 -9.93 9.60
CA ASP A 536 -14.56 -8.79 10.54
C ASP A 536 -13.42 -8.82 11.59
N ASN A 537 -12.63 -9.90 11.63
CA ASN A 537 -11.44 -9.99 12.49
C ASN A 537 -10.23 -9.20 11.93
N VAL A 538 -10.37 -8.56 10.76
CA VAL A 538 -9.31 -7.75 10.12
C VAL A 538 -9.22 -6.36 10.76
N ASN A 539 -7.99 -5.84 10.93
CA ASN A 539 -7.74 -4.48 11.40
C ASN A 539 -8.49 -3.44 10.53
N LYS A 540 -9.19 -2.50 11.17
CA LYS A 540 -9.91 -1.40 10.50
C LYS A 540 -9.06 -0.62 9.50
N GLU A 541 -7.77 -0.40 9.81
CA GLU A 541 -6.83 0.27 8.91
C GLU A 541 -6.65 -0.50 7.59
N ARG A 542 -6.53 -1.84 7.68
CA ARG A 542 -6.39 -2.74 6.52
C ARG A 542 -7.69 -2.80 5.71
N ILE A 543 -8.86 -2.75 6.34
CA ILE A 543 -10.15 -2.64 5.63
C ILE A 543 -10.21 -1.31 4.86
N GLU A 544 -9.79 -0.19 5.46
CA GLU A 544 -9.79 1.11 4.78
C GLU A 544 -8.77 1.20 3.63
N GLU A 545 -7.60 0.57 3.76
CA GLU A 545 -6.69 0.39 2.62
C GLU A 545 -7.31 -0.41 1.47
N ILE A 546 -8.02 -1.50 1.77
CA ILE A 546 -8.70 -2.33 0.75
C ILE A 546 -9.80 -1.52 0.07
N LYS A 547 -10.62 -0.77 0.81
CA LYS A 547 -11.59 0.17 0.21
C LYS A 547 -10.93 1.17 -0.72
N ASN A 548 -9.79 1.75 -0.34
CA ASN A 548 -9.09 2.71 -1.20
C ASN A 548 -8.53 2.08 -2.48
N ILE A 549 -8.11 0.81 -2.44
CA ILE A 549 -7.77 0.05 -3.65
C ILE A 549 -9.01 -0.21 -4.52
N LEU A 550 -10.15 -0.57 -3.92
CA LEU A 550 -11.43 -0.74 -4.63
C LEU A 550 -11.96 0.58 -5.21
N ARG A 551 -11.70 1.72 -4.55
CA ARG A 551 -12.09 3.06 -5.01
C ARG A 551 -11.36 3.51 -6.28
N ALA A 552 -10.13 3.02 -6.48
CA ALA A 552 -9.32 3.28 -7.66
C ALA A 552 -9.50 2.22 -8.76
N GLY A 553 -9.39 0.93 -8.40
CA GLY A 553 -9.22 -0.21 -9.33
C GLY A 553 -10.42 -0.59 -10.22
N TYR A 554 -11.40 0.30 -10.37
CA TYR A 554 -12.54 0.17 -11.27
C TYR A 554 -12.37 0.99 -12.56
N MET A 555 -11.36 1.86 -12.64
CA MET A 555 -11.03 2.69 -13.81
C MET A 555 -9.64 2.37 -14.35
N SER A 556 -9.44 2.51 -15.67
CA SER A 556 -8.19 2.16 -16.38
C SER A 556 -6.99 3.03 -16.02
N ASN A 557 -7.21 4.19 -15.41
CA ASN A 557 -6.18 5.07 -14.84
C ASN A 557 -6.16 5.03 -13.29
N GLY A 558 -6.82 4.04 -12.68
CA GLY A 558 -6.95 3.88 -11.24
C GLY A 558 -5.67 3.35 -10.60
N THR A 559 -4.76 4.26 -10.24
CA THR A 559 -3.53 3.93 -9.51
C THR A 559 -3.72 3.99 -8.00
N VAL A 560 -2.84 3.30 -7.29
CA VAL A 560 -2.75 3.28 -5.82
C VAL A 560 -1.31 3.67 -5.45
N GLN A 561 -1.15 4.88 -4.93
CA GLN A 561 0.17 5.38 -4.55
C GLN A 561 0.71 4.70 -3.29
N ARG A 562 1.99 4.34 -3.34
CA ARG A 562 2.75 3.76 -2.23
C ARG A 562 4.15 4.35 -2.21
N VAL A 563 4.65 4.61 -1.01
CA VAL A 563 6.03 5.08 -0.83
C VAL A 563 6.95 3.86 -0.81
N GLU A 564 7.69 3.64 -1.89
CA GLU A 564 8.82 2.71 -1.90
C GLU A 564 10.05 3.43 -1.34
N MET A 565 10.78 2.77 -0.42
CA MET A 565 12.06 3.28 0.05
C MET A 565 13.14 2.84 -0.95
N THR A 566 13.56 3.74 -1.82
CA THR A 566 14.58 3.50 -2.83
C THR A 566 15.96 3.91 -2.35
N LYS A 567 16.99 3.61 -3.14
CA LYS A 567 18.39 4.02 -2.90
C LYS A 567 18.58 5.55 -2.91
N HIS A 568 17.59 6.32 -3.39
CA HIS A 568 17.55 7.79 -3.35
C HIS A 568 16.53 8.35 -2.35
N GLY A 569 16.02 7.52 -1.43
CA GLY A 569 15.02 7.89 -0.43
C GLY A 569 13.59 7.51 -0.85
N ARG A 570 12.61 8.20 -0.24
CA ARG A 570 11.17 7.95 -0.42
C ARG A 570 10.72 8.35 -1.82
N VAL A 571 10.48 7.37 -2.69
CA VAL A 571 9.85 7.60 -4.00
C VAL A 571 8.40 7.16 -3.90
N VAL A 572 7.48 8.01 -4.39
CA VAL A 572 6.09 7.63 -4.57
C VAL A 572 6.00 6.84 -5.87
N ARG A 573 5.55 5.60 -5.79
CA ARG A 573 5.21 4.75 -6.94
C ARG A 573 3.71 4.60 -7.05
N ASP A 574 3.20 4.81 -8.25
CA ASP A 574 1.84 4.52 -8.64
C ASP A 574 1.72 3.06 -9.07
N PHE A 575 0.94 2.26 -8.33
CA PHE A 575 0.63 0.88 -8.71
C PHE A 575 -0.74 0.80 -9.40
N ASN A 576 -0.83 0.16 -10.56
CA ASN A 576 -2.12 -0.07 -11.23
C ASN A 576 -3.03 -1.00 -10.39
N ALA A 577 -4.27 -0.57 -10.12
CA ALA A 577 -5.27 -1.39 -9.45
C ALA A 577 -6.39 -1.90 -10.38
N TYR A 578 -6.41 -1.49 -11.66
CA TYR A 578 -7.48 -1.81 -12.61
C TYR A 578 -7.49 -3.27 -13.03
N SER A 579 -8.51 -4.01 -12.59
CA SER A 579 -8.83 -5.34 -13.12
C SER A 579 -10.26 -5.76 -12.77
N PRO A 580 -10.85 -6.75 -13.45
CA PRO A 580 -12.14 -7.33 -13.07
C PRO A 580 -12.08 -7.92 -11.66
N LYS A 581 -13.09 -7.65 -10.83
CA LYS A 581 -13.16 -8.13 -9.44
C LYS A 581 -14.53 -8.70 -9.12
N VAL A 582 -14.55 -9.90 -8.53
CA VAL A 582 -15.73 -10.50 -7.91
C VAL A 582 -15.53 -10.46 -6.40
N ILE A 583 -16.48 -9.88 -5.66
CA ILE A 583 -16.34 -9.60 -4.23
C ILE A 583 -17.45 -10.31 -3.46
N ILE A 584 -17.13 -11.43 -2.82
CA ILE A 584 -18.05 -12.10 -1.90
C ILE A 584 -17.85 -11.53 -0.49
N ASP A 585 -18.67 -10.53 -0.23
CA ASP A 585 -18.60 -9.75 0.99
C ASP A 585 -19.21 -10.49 2.20
N GLN A 586 -18.60 -10.22 3.35
CA GLN A 586 -19.04 -10.58 4.69
C GLN A 586 -18.77 -9.46 5.70
N SER A 587 -17.95 -8.46 5.34
CA SER A 587 -17.58 -7.30 6.16
C SER A 587 -18.25 -5.99 5.73
N LEU A 588 -19.29 -6.08 4.90
CA LEU A 588 -20.14 -4.97 4.44
C LEU A 588 -19.38 -3.86 3.70
N ILE A 589 -18.21 -4.18 3.14
CA ILE A 589 -17.37 -3.28 2.31
C ILE A 589 -18.14 -2.83 1.05
N THR A 590 -18.92 -3.73 0.47
CA THR A 590 -19.81 -3.46 -0.67
C THR A 590 -21.12 -2.77 -0.28
N SER A 591 -21.37 -2.59 1.03
CA SER A 591 -22.51 -1.84 1.56
C SER A 591 -22.18 -0.36 1.86
N GLU A 592 -20.98 0.13 1.54
CA GLU A 592 -20.71 1.57 1.45
C GLU A 592 -21.12 2.09 0.07
N TYR A 593 -21.94 3.16 0.00
CA TYR A 593 -22.51 3.62 -1.27
C TYR A 593 -21.48 3.89 -2.37
N ASP A 594 -20.31 4.41 -2.01
CA ASP A 594 -19.29 4.72 -3.01
C ASP A 594 -18.75 3.44 -3.67
N ILE A 595 -18.59 2.34 -2.94
CA ILE A 595 -18.22 1.03 -3.49
C ILE A 595 -19.45 0.36 -4.15
N ALA A 596 -20.62 0.40 -3.53
CA ALA A 596 -21.87 -0.16 -4.07
C ALA A 596 -22.21 0.40 -5.47
N SER A 597 -22.05 1.71 -5.66
CA SER A 597 -22.24 2.37 -6.96
C SER A 597 -21.12 2.12 -7.98
N ARG A 598 -20.14 1.27 -7.67
CA ARG A 598 -19.17 0.66 -8.60
C ARG A 598 -19.44 -0.83 -8.86
N CYS A 599 -20.49 -1.39 -8.25
CA CYS A 599 -20.82 -2.82 -8.32
C CYS A 599 -22.01 -3.11 -9.25
N LEU A 600 -21.95 -4.29 -9.87
CA LEU A 600 -23.08 -5.06 -10.39
C LEU A 600 -23.49 -6.07 -9.31
N PHE A 601 -24.64 -5.86 -8.70
CA PHE A 601 -25.19 -6.77 -7.69
C PHE A 601 -26.04 -7.88 -8.33
N ILE A 602 -25.94 -9.08 -7.75
CA ILE A 602 -26.71 -10.28 -8.14
C ILE A 602 -27.17 -10.99 -6.87
N TRP A 603 -28.30 -11.71 -6.91
CA TRP A 603 -28.92 -12.31 -5.73
C TRP A 603 -28.79 -13.83 -5.75
N LEU A 604 -27.95 -14.38 -4.88
CA LEU A 604 -27.76 -15.82 -4.73
C LEU A 604 -28.85 -16.46 -3.84
N ILE A 605 -29.28 -17.68 -4.19
CA ILE A 605 -30.17 -18.48 -3.34
C ILE A 605 -29.62 -19.90 -3.13
N ARG A 606 -29.88 -20.45 -1.94
CA ARG A 606 -29.57 -21.85 -1.62
C ARG A 606 -30.55 -22.79 -2.31
N ASP A 607 -30.07 -23.58 -3.27
CA ASP A 607 -30.83 -24.71 -3.83
C ASP A 607 -30.36 -26.04 -3.23
N PRO A 608 -31.13 -26.67 -2.32
CA PRO A 608 -30.75 -27.95 -1.70
C PRO A 608 -30.88 -29.16 -2.64
N ARG A 609 -31.35 -28.98 -3.89
CA ARG A 609 -31.51 -30.07 -4.88
C ARG A 609 -30.30 -30.21 -5.79
N ARG A 610 -29.46 -29.17 -5.88
CA ARG A 610 -28.25 -29.13 -6.72
C ARG A 610 -27.18 -30.03 -6.11
N ARG A 611 -26.76 -31.06 -6.84
CA ARG A 611 -25.66 -31.97 -6.43
C ARG A 611 -24.30 -31.36 -6.79
N ALA A 612 -23.27 -31.74 -6.05
CA ALA A 612 -21.90 -31.31 -6.28
C ALA A 612 -21.17 -32.12 -7.37
N ASP A 613 -21.84 -33.10 -7.99
CA ASP A 613 -21.30 -34.01 -9.02
C ASP A 613 -21.09 -33.34 -10.40
N VAL A 614 -20.52 -32.13 -10.41
CA VAL A 614 -20.13 -31.40 -11.62
C VAL A 614 -18.62 -31.53 -11.77
N SER A 615 -18.13 -31.98 -12.94
CA SER A 615 -16.69 -32.23 -13.12
C SER A 615 -15.85 -31.00 -12.78
N ASP A 616 -14.80 -31.22 -11.97
CA ASP A 616 -13.82 -30.21 -11.59
C ASP A 616 -12.76 -29.98 -12.69
N GLU A 617 -12.83 -30.74 -13.78
CA GLU A 617 -12.01 -30.54 -14.98
C GLU A 617 -12.20 -29.13 -15.55
N ARG A 618 -11.11 -28.56 -16.06
CA ARG A 618 -11.13 -27.25 -16.72
C ARG A 618 -11.75 -27.38 -18.11
N PRO A 619 -12.73 -26.53 -18.48
CA PRO A 619 -13.31 -26.51 -19.83
C PRO A 619 -12.37 -25.79 -20.81
N ILE A 620 -11.24 -26.42 -21.15
CA ILE A 620 -10.18 -25.82 -21.99
C ILE A 620 -10.74 -25.31 -23.32
N ASP A 621 -11.62 -26.07 -23.97
CA ASP A 621 -12.31 -25.64 -25.21
C ASP A 621 -13.08 -24.33 -25.07
N LEU A 622 -13.73 -24.11 -23.93
CA LEU A 622 -14.52 -22.90 -23.67
C LEU A 622 -13.59 -21.70 -23.40
N ILE A 623 -12.45 -21.92 -22.74
CA ILE A 623 -11.41 -20.89 -22.56
C ILE A 623 -10.82 -20.48 -23.93
N ASN A 624 -10.51 -21.46 -24.78
CA ASN A 624 -10.01 -21.22 -26.14
C ASN A 624 -11.02 -20.39 -26.95
N GLU A 625 -12.30 -20.74 -26.89
CA GLU A 625 -13.38 -20.00 -27.53
C GLU A 625 -13.53 -18.57 -26.97
N LEU A 626 -13.38 -18.37 -25.66
CA LEU A 626 -13.48 -17.04 -25.05
C LEU A 626 -12.33 -16.10 -25.47
N TYR A 627 -11.09 -16.57 -25.54
CA TYR A 627 -9.99 -15.77 -26.10
C TYR A 627 -10.14 -15.53 -27.61
N SER A 628 -10.77 -16.46 -28.32
CA SER A 628 -11.06 -16.29 -29.76
C SER A 628 -12.13 -15.23 -29.97
N VAL A 629 -13.18 -15.21 -29.13
CA VAL A 629 -14.18 -14.14 -29.08
C VAL A 629 -13.54 -12.80 -28.73
N PHE A 630 -12.65 -12.75 -27.73
CA PHE A 630 -11.89 -11.52 -27.44
C PHE A 630 -11.16 -10.98 -28.68
N LEU A 631 -10.34 -11.82 -29.33
CA LEU A 631 -9.58 -11.43 -30.51
C LEU A 631 -10.46 -10.94 -31.66
N LYS A 632 -11.58 -11.63 -31.91
CA LYS A 632 -12.44 -11.41 -33.09
C LYS A 632 -13.32 -10.18 -32.96
N TYR A 633 -13.86 -9.93 -31.76
CA TYR A 633 -14.85 -8.86 -31.55
C TYR A 633 -14.26 -7.60 -30.92
N ALA A 634 -13.03 -7.60 -30.36
CA ALA A 634 -12.48 -6.42 -29.67
C ALA A 634 -12.45 -5.11 -30.50
N PRO A 635 -12.17 -5.12 -31.82
CA PRO A 635 -12.33 -3.93 -32.66
C PRO A 635 -13.77 -3.37 -32.68
N GLN A 636 -14.77 -4.26 -32.77
CA GLN A 636 -16.18 -3.90 -32.77
C GLN A 636 -16.63 -3.42 -31.39
N VAL A 637 -16.15 -4.08 -30.31
CA VAL A 637 -16.39 -3.67 -28.92
C VAL A 637 -15.84 -2.27 -28.64
N ASN A 638 -14.60 -1.99 -29.07
CA ASN A 638 -13.97 -0.67 -28.98
C ASN A 638 -14.74 0.42 -29.75
N PHE A 639 -15.22 0.09 -30.96
CA PHE A 639 -16.03 1.00 -31.76
C PHE A 639 -17.39 1.29 -31.08
N LEU A 640 -18.12 0.26 -30.65
CA LEU A 640 -19.41 0.41 -29.98
C LEU A 640 -19.26 1.14 -28.65
N TYR A 641 -18.29 0.80 -27.80
CA TYR A 641 -18.06 1.46 -26.51
C TYR A 641 -17.90 2.99 -26.64
N LYS A 642 -17.20 3.44 -27.70
CA LYS A 642 -16.97 4.87 -27.97
C LYS A 642 -18.18 5.60 -28.57
N ASN A 643 -19.00 4.92 -29.38
CA ASN A 643 -20.06 5.56 -30.18
C ASN A 643 -21.50 5.21 -29.74
N MET A 644 -21.68 4.30 -28.78
CA MET A 644 -22.99 3.85 -28.31
C MET A 644 -23.61 4.79 -27.28
N GLU A 645 -24.86 5.17 -27.51
CA GLU A 645 -25.74 5.76 -26.50
C GLU A 645 -26.40 4.68 -25.63
N THR A 646 -26.54 4.98 -24.34
CA THR A 646 -27.22 4.16 -23.34
C THR A 646 -28.31 4.98 -22.64
N GLU A 647 -29.26 4.33 -21.97
CA GLU A 647 -30.28 5.01 -21.14
C GLU A 647 -29.76 5.50 -19.79
N PHE A 648 -28.54 5.10 -19.41
CA PHE A 648 -27.92 5.48 -18.15
C PHE A 648 -27.15 6.80 -18.29
N THR A 649 -26.84 7.44 -17.17
CA THR A 649 -26.04 8.67 -17.15
C THR A 649 -24.97 8.63 -16.05
N GLY A 650 -23.94 9.48 -16.19
CA GLY A 650 -22.87 9.61 -15.20
C GLY A 650 -22.13 8.30 -14.94
N ARG A 651 -22.03 7.92 -13.65
CA ARG A 651 -21.29 6.73 -13.21
C ARG A 651 -21.89 5.41 -13.75
N TYR A 652 -23.20 5.31 -13.84
CA TYR A 652 -23.85 4.05 -14.27
C TYR A 652 -23.67 3.78 -15.77
N ASP A 653 -23.65 4.82 -16.61
CA ASP A 653 -23.24 4.66 -18.01
C ASP A 653 -21.78 4.20 -18.13
N GLN A 654 -20.85 4.87 -17.44
CA GLN A 654 -19.42 4.52 -17.46
C GLN A 654 -19.16 3.05 -17.07
N LEU A 655 -19.93 2.52 -16.12
CA LEU A 655 -19.80 1.15 -15.60
C LEU A 655 -20.56 0.10 -16.41
N PHE A 656 -21.75 0.40 -16.93
CA PHE A 656 -22.63 -0.60 -17.53
C PHE A 656 -22.64 -0.57 -19.05
N ARG A 657 -22.13 0.50 -19.68
CA ARG A 657 -21.88 0.53 -21.13
C ARG A 657 -21.04 -0.65 -21.64
N PRO A 658 -19.96 -1.12 -20.98
CA PRO A 658 -19.26 -2.35 -21.35
C PRO A 658 -20.18 -3.56 -21.55
N LEU A 659 -20.97 -3.88 -20.51
CA LEU A 659 -21.91 -5.00 -20.49
C LEU A 659 -22.96 -4.86 -21.61
N LEU A 660 -23.47 -3.64 -21.83
CA LEU A 660 -24.42 -3.36 -22.91
C LEU A 660 -23.82 -3.53 -24.30
N VAL A 661 -22.52 -3.27 -24.51
CA VAL A 661 -21.85 -3.53 -25.80
C VAL A 661 -21.83 -5.02 -26.09
N ILE A 662 -21.41 -5.84 -25.13
CA ILE A 662 -21.39 -7.30 -25.28
C ILE A 662 -22.79 -7.88 -25.48
N ALA A 663 -23.78 -7.39 -24.74
CA ALA A 663 -25.18 -7.80 -24.92
C ALA A 663 -25.70 -7.48 -26.34
N ARG A 664 -25.47 -6.26 -26.86
CA ARG A 664 -25.88 -5.91 -28.24
C ARG A 664 -25.13 -6.71 -29.31
N LEU A 665 -23.87 -7.10 -29.08
CA LEU A 665 -23.15 -7.97 -30.02
C LEU A 665 -23.68 -9.41 -30.02
N ILE A 666 -24.17 -9.91 -28.88
CA ILE A 666 -24.81 -11.22 -28.79
C ILE A 666 -26.17 -11.21 -29.51
N ASP A 667 -27.02 -10.21 -29.23
CA ASP A 667 -28.34 -10.09 -29.85
C ASP A 667 -28.25 -9.74 -31.35
N ALA A 668 -27.17 -9.10 -31.81
CA ALA A 668 -26.92 -8.87 -33.24
C ALA A 668 -26.55 -10.16 -34.01
N GLU A 669 -26.14 -11.23 -33.33
CA GLU A 669 -25.97 -12.56 -33.94
C GLU A 669 -27.19 -13.47 -33.76
N ASP A 670 -27.91 -13.34 -32.64
CA ASP A 670 -29.12 -14.11 -32.34
C ASP A 670 -30.08 -13.32 -31.45
N GLU A 671 -30.93 -12.51 -32.10
CA GLU A 671 -31.95 -11.65 -31.48
C GLU A 671 -32.91 -12.42 -30.54
N SER A 672 -33.08 -13.73 -30.76
CA SER A 672 -33.97 -14.57 -29.93
C SER A 672 -33.46 -14.79 -28.49
N LEU A 673 -32.22 -14.39 -28.20
CA LEU A 673 -31.64 -14.47 -26.86
C LEU A 673 -32.09 -13.34 -25.93
N HIS A 674 -32.49 -12.18 -26.47
CA HIS A 674 -32.91 -10.98 -25.73
C HIS A 674 -31.98 -10.62 -24.55
N VAL A 675 -30.66 -10.70 -24.75
CA VAL A 675 -29.63 -10.50 -23.73
C VAL A 675 -29.64 -9.08 -23.20
N HIS A 676 -29.77 -8.09 -24.07
CA HIS A 676 -29.80 -6.67 -23.73
C HIS A 676 -30.96 -6.33 -22.77
N ASP A 677 -32.17 -6.76 -23.09
CA ASP A 677 -33.37 -6.41 -22.33
C ASP A 677 -33.42 -7.12 -20.97
N GLN A 678 -32.97 -8.38 -20.90
CA GLN A 678 -32.79 -9.08 -19.63
C GLN A 678 -31.69 -8.42 -18.79
N LEU A 679 -30.54 -8.08 -19.39
CA LEU A 679 -29.46 -7.38 -18.71
C LEU A 679 -29.94 -6.05 -18.11
N LEU A 680 -30.72 -5.25 -18.85
CA LEU A 680 -31.28 -3.99 -18.36
C LEU A 680 -32.14 -4.15 -17.09
N ILE A 681 -32.89 -5.24 -16.96
CA ILE A 681 -33.67 -5.55 -15.74
C ILE A 681 -32.72 -5.78 -14.54
N ALA A 682 -31.63 -6.53 -14.74
CA ALA A 682 -30.63 -6.77 -13.70
C ALA A 682 -29.83 -5.49 -13.35
N LEU A 683 -29.49 -4.65 -14.33
CA LEU A 683 -28.79 -3.39 -14.12
C LEU A 683 -29.65 -2.39 -13.34
N ASN A 684 -30.91 -2.17 -13.72
CA ASN A 684 -31.82 -1.29 -13.00
C ASN A 684 -32.12 -1.78 -11.57
N ARG A 685 -32.16 -3.10 -11.36
CA ARG A 685 -32.23 -3.73 -10.03
C ARG A 685 -30.98 -3.43 -9.18
N SER A 686 -29.79 -3.50 -9.79
CA SER A 686 -28.52 -3.16 -9.16
C SER A 686 -28.43 -1.67 -8.79
N ILE A 687 -28.84 -0.76 -9.69
CA ILE A 687 -28.92 0.69 -9.44
C ILE A 687 -29.83 0.96 -8.24
N SER A 688 -31.05 0.43 -8.26
CA SER A 688 -32.04 0.63 -7.20
C SER A 688 -31.51 0.24 -5.82
N PHE A 689 -30.76 -0.87 -5.73
CA PHE A 689 -30.14 -1.33 -4.49
C PHE A 689 -28.99 -0.42 -4.02
N SER A 690 -28.10 -0.03 -4.93
CA SER A 690 -27.03 0.95 -4.66
C SER A 690 -27.59 2.29 -4.20
N GLU A 691 -28.71 2.75 -4.78
CA GLU A 691 -29.35 4.00 -4.38
C GLU A 691 -30.07 3.90 -3.03
N SER A 692 -30.65 2.76 -2.66
CA SER A 692 -31.13 2.56 -1.28
C SER A 692 -29.99 2.62 -0.25
N ILE A 693 -28.82 2.03 -0.55
CA ILE A 693 -27.61 2.17 0.28
C ILE A 693 -27.19 3.66 0.36
N ALA A 694 -27.35 4.42 -0.71
CA ALA A 694 -27.08 5.86 -0.73
C ALA A 694 -27.99 6.69 0.19
N MET A 695 -29.15 6.16 0.58
CA MET A 695 -30.11 6.79 1.49
C MET A 695 -29.89 6.29 2.93
N GLU A 696 -29.59 5.00 3.11
CA GLU A 696 -29.27 4.41 4.41
C GLU A 696 -27.87 4.80 4.94
N GLY A 697 -26.93 5.17 4.06
CA GLY A 697 -25.53 5.47 4.41
C GLY A 697 -25.15 6.95 4.48
N ASP A 698 -26.01 7.90 4.10
CA ASP A 698 -25.68 9.35 4.07
C ASP A 698 -26.39 10.11 5.20
N PRO A 699 -25.67 10.58 6.24
CA PRO A 699 -26.27 11.32 7.37
C PRO A 699 -26.93 12.64 6.96
N GLN A 700 -26.51 13.27 5.85
CA GLN A 700 -27.14 14.48 5.33
C GLN A 700 -28.50 14.13 4.71
N LYS A 701 -28.57 13.09 3.87
CA LYS A 701 -29.85 12.64 3.30
C LYS A 701 -30.81 12.13 4.37
N LYS A 702 -30.35 11.33 5.34
CA LYS A 702 -31.18 10.88 6.47
C LYS A 702 -31.82 12.05 7.21
N VAL A 703 -31.05 13.08 7.58
CA VAL A 703 -31.59 14.27 8.25
C VAL A 703 -32.56 15.04 7.35
N ILE A 704 -32.31 15.14 6.03
CA ILE A 704 -33.25 15.75 5.08
C ILE A 704 -34.54 14.92 4.95
N GLN A 705 -34.46 13.59 4.92
CA GLN A 705 -35.64 12.72 4.91
C GLN A 705 -36.46 12.88 6.19
N TYR A 706 -35.84 12.86 7.38
CA TYR A 706 -36.53 13.13 8.64
C TYR A 706 -37.19 14.53 8.65
N VAL A 707 -36.56 15.55 8.05
CA VAL A 707 -37.17 16.87 7.86
C VAL A 707 -38.42 16.80 6.95
N ILE A 708 -38.35 16.11 5.83
CA ILE A 708 -39.50 15.96 4.90
C ILE A 708 -40.64 15.18 5.56
N GLU A 709 -40.34 14.08 6.23
CA GLU A 709 -41.33 13.28 6.96
C GLU A 709 -41.95 14.05 8.13
N TYR A 710 -41.14 14.76 8.92
CA TYR A 710 -41.66 15.62 9.99
C TYR A 710 -42.53 16.75 9.43
N ILE A 711 -42.16 17.41 8.34
CA ILE A 711 -43.02 18.42 7.68
C ILE A 711 -44.35 17.77 7.27
N LYS A 712 -44.31 16.62 6.58
CA LYS A 712 -45.50 15.88 6.14
C LYS A 712 -46.42 15.50 7.32
N ASN A 713 -45.85 14.98 8.40
CA ASN A 713 -46.59 14.45 9.54
C ASN A 713 -47.05 15.54 10.51
N SER A 714 -46.26 16.61 10.72
CA SER A 714 -46.55 17.65 11.72
C SER A 714 -47.51 18.74 11.24
N ILE A 715 -47.56 19.04 9.93
CA ILE A 715 -48.44 20.10 9.39
C ILE A 715 -49.30 19.68 8.18
N GLY A 716 -49.15 18.45 7.67
CA GLY A 716 -49.88 17.98 6.49
C GLY A 716 -51.41 18.10 6.61
N GLU A 717 -52.00 17.72 7.75
CA GLU A 717 -53.45 17.84 7.95
C GLU A 717 -53.96 19.30 7.95
N PHE A 718 -53.10 20.27 8.29
CA PHE A 718 -53.42 21.69 8.21
C PHE A 718 -53.31 22.22 6.77
N VAL A 719 -52.25 21.85 6.04
CA VAL A 719 -52.08 22.23 4.62
C VAL A 719 -53.17 21.59 3.74
N GLU A 720 -53.60 20.38 4.05
CA GLU A 720 -54.74 19.70 3.41
C GLU A 720 -56.11 20.21 3.88
N GLY A 721 -56.17 21.19 4.79
CA GLY A 721 -57.41 21.82 5.27
C GLY A 721 -58.30 20.92 6.14
N ARG A 722 -57.78 19.81 6.66
CA ARG A 722 -58.51 18.89 7.56
C ARG A 722 -58.66 19.46 8.97
N ILE A 723 -57.69 20.26 9.42
CA ILE A 723 -57.72 21.00 10.68
C ILE A 723 -57.56 22.51 10.44
N SER A 724 -58.29 23.32 11.22
CA SER A 724 -58.36 24.79 11.04
C SER A 724 -57.37 25.60 11.89
N THR A 725 -56.55 24.93 12.71
CA THR A 725 -55.58 25.58 13.61
C THR A 725 -54.17 25.10 13.31
N VAL A 726 -53.20 26.02 13.20
CA VAL A 726 -51.79 25.68 13.00
C VAL A 726 -51.28 24.82 14.18
N PRO A 727 -50.74 23.62 13.91
CA PRO A 727 -50.17 22.76 14.94
C PRO A 727 -48.84 23.32 15.45
N LYS A 728 -48.65 23.33 16.78
CA LYS A 728 -47.35 23.71 17.38
C LYS A 728 -46.29 22.65 17.06
N PRO A 729 -45.02 23.03 16.88
CA PRO A 729 -44.42 24.36 17.10
C PRO A 729 -44.43 25.29 15.87
N TRP A 730 -45.27 25.04 14.86
CA TRP A 730 -45.41 25.96 13.73
C TRP A 730 -46.18 27.24 14.11
N HIS A 731 -45.97 28.27 13.30
CA HIS A 731 -46.53 29.62 13.45
C HIS A 731 -47.04 30.16 12.11
N VAL A 732 -48.02 31.06 12.13
CA VAL A 732 -48.45 31.85 10.96
C VAL A 732 -47.41 32.96 10.73
N TYR A 733 -46.92 33.14 9.51
CA TYR A 733 -45.94 34.19 9.19
C TYR A 733 -46.60 35.59 9.11
N SER A 734 -47.80 35.65 8.54
CA SER A 734 -48.62 36.84 8.37
C SER A 734 -50.11 36.46 8.27
N GLU A 735 -51.00 37.25 8.90
CA GLU A 735 -52.44 37.00 8.88
C GLU A 735 -53.04 37.28 7.48
N GLY A 736 -53.01 36.27 6.62
CA GLY A 736 -53.71 36.27 5.32
C GLY A 736 -52.95 35.65 4.14
N GLU A 737 -51.64 35.44 4.24
CA GLU A 737 -50.81 35.08 3.06
C GLU A 737 -50.53 33.59 2.89
N GLY A 738 -51.02 32.73 3.79
CA GLY A 738 -50.86 31.26 3.69
C GLY A 738 -49.44 30.74 3.93
N GLU A 739 -48.50 31.59 4.35
CA GLU A 739 -47.17 31.16 4.77
C GLU A 739 -47.15 30.77 6.26
N VAL A 740 -46.62 29.57 6.54
CA VAL A 740 -46.36 29.07 7.90
C VAL A 740 -44.87 28.87 8.11
N TYR A 741 -44.40 29.00 9.35
CA TYR A 741 -42.98 28.88 9.67
C TYR A 741 -42.70 28.16 10.99
N ILE A 742 -41.48 27.64 11.11
CA ILE A 742 -40.91 27.03 12.31
C ILE A 742 -39.49 27.56 12.52
N PHE A 743 -39.08 27.83 13.77
CA PHE A 743 -37.71 28.26 14.06
C PHE A 743 -36.71 27.11 13.85
N LEU A 744 -35.53 27.37 13.29
CA LEU A 744 -34.56 26.28 13.02
C LEU A 744 -34.04 25.60 14.30
N SER A 745 -34.03 26.31 15.44
CA SER A 745 -33.71 25.69 16.73
C SER A 745 -34.75 24.68 17.19
N ASP A 746 -35.99 24.88 16.76
CA ASP A 746 -37.17 24.18 17.26
C ASP A 746 -37.43 23.02 16.31
N LEU A 747 -37.45 23.25 15.00
CA LEU A 747 -37.39 22.19 13.97
C LEU A 747 -36.26 21.19 14.29
N ARG A 748 -35.04 21.64 14.59
CA ARG A 748 -33.95 20.74 15.01
C ARG A 748 -34.32 19.85 16.20
N LYS A 749 -34.91 20.42 17.26
CA LYS A 749 -35.30 19.67 18.46
C LYS A 749 -36.30 18.58 18.08
N GLU A 750 -37.29 18.94 17.28
CA GLU A 750 -38.33 18.03 16.82
C GLU A 750 -37.75 16.92 15.92
N ILE A 751 -36.78 17.22 15.05
CA ILE A 751 -36.05 16.20 14.27
C ILE A 751 -35.19 15.30 15.15
N MET A 752 -34.58 15.82 16.22
CA MET A 752 -33.85 14.99 17.19
C MET A 752 -34.80 14.02 17.92
N GLU A 753 -36.00 14.48 18.29
CA GLU A 753 -37.01 13.64 18.94
C GLU A 753 -37.58 12.60 17.96
N TYR A 754 -37.95 13.01 16.74
CA TYR A 754 -38.41 12.12 15.66
C TYR A 754 -37.37 11.04 15.28
N ALA A 755 -36.09 11.40 15.20
CA ALA A 755 -35.01 10.46 14.93
C ALA A 755 -34.78 9.45 16.07
N VAL A 756 -35.12 9.79 17.32
CA VAL A 756 -35.08 8.85 18.46
C VAL A 756 -36.27 7.90 18.45
N GLU A 757 -37.47 8.36 18.07
CA GLU A 757 -38.65 7.48 17.94
C GLU A 757 -38.43 6.40 16.87
N VAL A 758 -37.83 6.75 15.73
CA VAL A 758 -37.51 5.80 14.64
C VAL A 758 -36.44 4.76 15.04
N TYR A 759 -35.60 5.04 16.04
CA TYR A 759 -34.56 4.14 16.55
C TYR A 759 -34.99 3.27 17.76
N GLN A 760 -36.27 3.30 18.17
CA GLN A 760 -36.76 2.49 19.30
C GLN A 760 -36.69 0.98 19.00
N LYS A 761 -36.07 0.20 19.90
CA LYS A 761 -35.85 -1.23 19.71
C LYS A 761 -36.70 -2.07 20.67
N ASP A 762 -37.72 -2.74 20.15
CA ASP A 762 -38.54 -3.71 20.91
C ASP A 762 -37.78 -5.05 21.02
N ILE A 763 -37.03 -5.24 22.11
CA ILE A 763 -36.26 -6.46 22.38
C ILE A 763 -37.17 -7.50 23.04
N SER A 764 -37.64 -8.47 22.27
CA SER A 764 -38.38 -9.64 22.77
C SER A 764 -37.44 -10.75 23.25
N TYR A 765 -37.27 -10.87 24.57
CA TYR A 765 -36.52 -11.97 25.17
C TYR A 765 -37.31 -13.28 25.05
N ARG A 766 -36.68 -14.34 24.54
CA ARG A 766 -37.21 -15.71 24.74
C ARG A 766 -37.10 -16.04 26.22
N GLY A 767 -38.23 -16.23 26.88
CA GLY A 767 -38.26 -16.72 28.25
C GLY A 767 -37.54 -18.05 28.39
N ASP A 768 -36.89 -18.25 29.54
CA ASP A 768 -36.13 -19.43 29.90
C ASP A 768 -36.92 -20.74 29.69
N GLN A 769 -36.22 -21.89 29.73
CA GLN A 769 -36.77 -23.24 29.53
C GLN A 769 -37.88 -23.67 30.54
N ARG A 770 -38.37 -22.76 31.39
CA ARG A 770 -39.52 -22.92 32.28
C ARG A 770 -40.84 -22.37 31.70
N GLY A 771 -40.83 -21.81 30.48
CA GLY A 771 -42.05 -21.52 29.73
C GLY A 771 -42.82 -20.26 30.14
N GLY A 772 -42.12 -19.22 30.60
CA GLY A 772 -42.70 -17.88 30.73
C GLY A 772 -42.91 -17.22 29.37
N GLU A 773 -43.94 -16.38 29.23
CA GLU A 773 -44.16 -15.60 28.01
C GLU A 773 -43.00 -14.63 27.71
N PRO A 774 -42.70 -14.35 26.43
CA PRO A 774 -41.56 -13.53 26.05
C PRO A 774 -41.74 -12.06 26.48
N LEU A 775 -40.99 -11.66 27.50
CA LEU A 775 -40.89 -10.27 27.92
C LEU A 775 -40.32 -9.41 26.78
N THR A 776 -41.14 -8.50 26.28
CA THR A 776 -40.71 -7.49 25.30
C THR A 776 -40.33 -6.22 26.04
N VAL A 777 -39.04 -5.87 26.01
CA VAL A 777 -38.47 -4.70 26.67
C VAL A 777 -38.16 -3.65 25.61
N ARG A 778 -38.54 -2.40 25.90
CA ARG A 778 -38.21 -1.25 25.06
C ARG A 778 -36.89 -0.65 25.49
N GLU A 779 -35.85 -0.85 24.68
CA GLU A 779 -34.61 -0.09 24.81
C GLU A 779 -34.64 1.15 23.91
N TRP A 780 -34.28 2.28 24.52
CA TRP A 780 -34.10 3.56 23.84
C TRP A 780 -32.61 3.72 23.53
N GLU A 781 -32.20 3.32 22.33
CA GLU A 781 -30.87 3.69 21.83
C GLU A 781 -30.80 5.21 21.63
N LYS A 782 -29.60 5.77 21.76
CA LYS A 782 -29.38 7.19 21.45
C LYS A 782 -29.37 7.36 19.92
N ALA A 783 -29.91 8.48 19.44
CA ALA A 783 -29.79 8.85 18.03
C ALA A 783 -28.34 8.70 17.54
N ASP A 784 -28.19 8.18 16.32
CA ASP A 784 -26.93 7.90 15.65
C ASP A 784 -25.91 9.06 15.84
N PRO A 785 -24.65 8.79 16.20
CA PRO A 785 -23.64 9.83 16.43
C PRO A 785 -23.44 10.78 15.24
N GLU A 786 -23.57 10.30 14.00
CA GLU A 786 -23.41 11.10 12.79
C GLU A 786 -24.65 11.97 12.50
N ILE A 787 -25.85 11.44 12.77
CA ILE A 787 -27.09 12.22 12.75
C ILE A 787 -27.04 13.32 13.83
N THR A 788 -26.61 12.96 15.04
CA THR A 788 -26.39 13.91 16.15
C THR A 788 -25.36 14.99 15.78
N GLU A 789 -24.33 14.62 15.02
CA GLU A 789 -23.32 15.55 14.51
C GLU A 789 -23.87 16.50 13.44
N MET A 790 -24.70 16.02 12.50
CA MET A 790 -25.37 16.86 11.51
C MET A 790 -26.39 17.80 12.14
N LEU A 791 -27.04 17.39 13.23
CA LEU A 791 -27.99 18.21 14.00
C LEU A 791 -27.33 19.31 14.85
N ARG A 792 -25.99 19.48 14.88
CA ARG A 792 -25.37 20.67 15.51
C ARG A 792 -25.79 21.96 14.77
N ASP A 793 -26.15 23.03 15.51
CA ASP A 793 -26.75 24.28 14.97
C ASP A 793 -26.17 24.77 13.64
N ARG A 794 -24.84 24.88 13.54
CA ARG A 794 -24.15 25.36 12.34
C ARG A 794 -24.27 24.38 11.16
N LYS A 795 -24.14 23.07 11.41
CA LYS A 795 -24.26 22.02 10.39
C LYS A 795 -25.69 21.90 9.91
N PHE A 796 -26.67 21.85 10.82
CA PHE A 796 -28.09 21.79 10.48
C PHE A 796 -28.55 23.02 9.69
N THR A 797 -28.14 24.24 10.09
CA THR A 797 -28.45 25.46 9.34
C THR A 797 -27.84 25.47 7.94
N ALA A 798 -26.58 25.02 7.80
CA ALA A 798 -25.93 24.92 6.49
C ALA A 798 -26.57 23.84 5.60
N LEU A 799 -26.97 22.71 6.21
CA LEU A 799 -27.67 21.61 5.54
C LEU A 799 -29.03 22.07 5.00
N LEU A 800 -29.84 22.73 5.81
CA LEU A 800 -31.13 23.26 5.35
C LEU A 800 -30.95 24.38 4.30
N LYS A 801 -29.97 25.28 4.44
CA LYS A 801 -29.64 26.27 3.39
C LYS A 801 -29.13 25.64 2.08
N LYS A 802 -28.60 24.41 2.11
CA LYS A 802 -28.12 23.65 0.95
C LYS A 802 -29.24 22.94 0.19
N PHE A 803 -30.22 22.37 0.90
CA PHE A 803 -31.30 21.55 0.31
C PHE A 803 -32.65 22.27 0.17
N PHE A 804 -32.89 23.32 0.97
CA PHE A 804 -34.12 24.12 0.95
C PHE A 804 -33.81 25.64 0.92
N PRO A 805 -32.97 26.13 -0.03
CA PRO A 805 -32.45 27.50 0.00
C PRO A 805 -33.54 28.59 0.04
N GLU A 806 -34.65 28.38 -0.67
CA GLU A 806 -35.77 29.33 -0.78
C GLU A 806 -36.66 29.36 0.48
N ASN A 807 -36.63 28.30 1.30
CA ASN A 807 -37.41 28.18 2.53
C ASN A 807 -36.72 28.80 3.75
N ILE A 808 -35.42 29.10 3.70
CA ILE A 808 -34.67 29.63 4.86
C ILE A 808 -34.64 31.16 4.85
N LYS A 809 -35.50 31.78 5.67
CA LYS A 809 -35.51 33.23 5.90
C LYS A 809 -34.80 33.58 7.21
N GLU A 810 -34.17 34.75 7.25
CA GLU A 810 -33.70 35.35 8.50
C GLU A 810 -34.87 36.10 9.16
N HIS A 811 -35.11 35.84 10.45
CA HIS A 811 -36.16 36.48 11.22
C HIS A 811 -35.56 37.15 12.47
N ARG A 812 -36.27 38.13 13.04
CA ARG A 812 -35.79 39.11 14.03
C ARG A 812 -35.09 38.54 15.27
N TRP A 813 -35.24 37.23 15.55
CA TRP A 813 -34.70 36.55 16.72
C TRP A 813 -33.76 35.38 16.38
N LYS A 814 -34.04 34.63 15.31
CA LYS A 814 -33.30 33.45 14.81
C LYS A 814 -33.68 33.19 13.34
N ASN A 815 -32.94 32.33 12.65
CA ASN A 815 -33.36 31.78 11.35
C ASN A 815 -34.64 30.94 11.49
N ILE A 816 -35.47 30.95 10.44
CA ILE A 816 -36.72 30.17 10.33
C ILE A 816 -36.74 29.36 9.04
N PHE A 817 -37.45 28.24 9.06
CA PHE A 817 -37.91 27.52 7.88
C PHE A 817 -39.33 28.01 7.58
N VAL A 818 -39.59 28.46 6.35
CA VAL A 818 -40.89 28.95 5.89
C VAL A 818 -41.43 28.03 4.80
N LEU A 819 -42.66 27.60 4.98
CA LEU A 819 -43.40 26.73 4.08
C LEU A 819 -44.58 27.52 3.49
N LYS A 820 -44.63 27.62 2.16
CA LYS A 820 -45.84 28.02 1.43
C LYS A 820 -46.64 26.76 1.12
N PHE A 821 -47.97 26.84 1.08
CA PHE A 821 -48.81 25.70 0.70
C PHE A 821 -48.49 25.18 -0.72
N ASP A 822 -48.17 26.07 -1.67
CA ASP A 822 -47.78 25.73 -3.05
C ASP A 822 -46.42 24.98 -3.14
N ASP A 823 -45.60 25.02 -2.10
CA ASP A 823 -44.30 24.34 -2.03
C ASP A 823 -44.38 23.01 -1.28
N TYR A 824 -45.39 22.81 -0.43
CA TYR A 824 -45.56 21.59 0.36
C TYR A 824 -45.60 20.32 -0.51
N SER A 825 -46.39 20.34 -1.59
CA SER A 825 -46.49 19.22 -2.53
C SER A 825 -45.19 18.91 -3.29
N LYS A 826 -44.31 19.90 -3.45
CA LYS A 826 -42.96 19.73 -4.02
C LYS A 826 -42.04 19.05 -3.02
N ILE A 827 -42.04 19.53 -1.77
CA ILE A 827 -41.18 19.08 -0.67
C ILE A 827 -41.49 17.64 -0.25
N ILE A 828 -42.77 17.23 -0.21
CA ILE A 828 -43.16 15.86 0.16
C ILE A 828 -43.16 14.85 -1.00
N SER A 829 -42.70 15.26 -2.19
CA SER A 829 -42.63 14.40 -3.37
C SER A 829 -41.59 13.28 -3.18
N PRO A 830 -41.87 12.02 -3.56
CA PRO A 830 -40.88 10.94 -3.55
C PRO A 830 -39.61 11.28 -4.36
N ASN A 831 -39.76 12.14 -5.37
CA ASN A 831 -38.68 12.55 -6.27
C ASN A 831 -38.09 13.92 -5.89
N PHE A 832 -38.03 14.27 -4.59
CA PHE A 832 -37.41 15.54 -4.14
C PHE A 832 -35.87 15.50 -4.29
N SER A 833 -35.39 15.68 -5.51
CA SER A 833 -33.98 15.77 -5.87
C SER A 833 -33.40 17.16 -5.57
N GLY A 834 -33.28 17.49 -4.28
CA GLY A 834 -32.60 18.70 -3.80
C GLY A 834 -31.09 18.67 -4.08
N SER A 835 -30.68 18.78 -5.34
CA SER A 835 -29.27 18.79 -5.74
C SER A 835 -28.56 20.03 -5.17
N PRO A 836 -27.34 19.89 -4.62
CA PRO A 836 -26.57 21.05 -4.17
C PRO A 836 -26.25 21.97 -5.34
N SER A 837 -26.44 23.28 -5.17
CA SER A 837 -26.02 24.27 -6.16
C SER A 837 -24.51 24.15 -6.43
N GLY A 838 -24.15 23.94 -7.70
CA GLY A 838 -22.80 23.59 -8.10
C GLY A 838 -21.78 24.70 -7.86
N ALA A 839 -20.55 24.32 -7.52
CA ALA A 839 -19.42 25.25 -7.56
C ALA A 839 -19.11 25.63 -9.02
N ASN A 840 -18.79 26.90 -9.27
CA ASN A 840 -18.47 27.41 -10.60
C ASN A 840 -17.29 26.64 -11.23
N SER A 841 -17.53 25.91 -12.32
CA SER A 841 -16.51 25.68 -13.33
C SER A 841 -16.22 26.99 -14.07
N GLY A 842 -14.96 27.21 -14.45
CA GLY A 842 -14.55 28.43 -15.14
C GLY A 842 -15.24 28.58 -16.50
N GLY A 843 -15.76 29.78 -16.79
CA GLY A 843 -16.58 30.01 -17.97
C GLY A 843 -15.81 29.90 -19.28
N VAL A 844 -16.34 29.12 -20.22
CA VAL A 844 -15.99 29.19 -21.65
C VAL A 844 -16.97 30.14 -22.34
N TYR A 845 -16.45 31.13 -23.06
CA TYR A 845 -17.25 32.04 -23.88
C TYR A 845 -17.84 31.31 -25.10
N THR A 846 -19.15 31.33 -25.26
CA THR A 846 -19.82 31.15 -26.56
C THR A 846 -20.61 32.42 -26.89
N PRO A 847 -20.35 33.09 -28.04
CA PRO A 847 -21.01 34.34 -28.38
C PRO A 847 -22.48 34.12 -28.75
N GLY A 848 -23.35 34.99 -28.25
CA GLY A 848 -24.79 34.74 -28.24
C GLY A 848 -25.47 34.80 -29.61
N LEU A 849 -26.54 34.02 -29.73
CA LEU A 849 -27.63 34.24 -30.68
C LEU A 849 -28.84 34.81 -29.93
N ARG A 850 -29.60 35.68 -30.61
CA ARG A 850 -30.64 36.51 -30.00
C ARG A 850 -31.95 35.75 -29.87
N ASP A 851 -32.59 35.92 -28.72
CA ASP A 851 -34.04 35.78 -28.63
C ASP A 851 -34.72 36.98 -29.34
N ASN A 852 -35.63 36.71 -30.28
CA ASN A 852 -36.76 37.59 -30.60
C ASN A 852 -37.77 36.96 -31.59
N THR A 853 -38.88 36.49 -31.02
CA THR A 853 -40.28 36.84 -31.33
C THR A 853 -40.87 36.73 -32.77
N LEU A 854 -42.21 36.61 -32.79
CA LEU A 854 -43.16 36.68 -33.93
C LEU A 854 -43.27 35.42 -34.82
N SER A 855 -44.45 35.06 -35.37
CA SER A 855 -45.86 35.31 -34.98
C SER A 855 -46.79 34.50 -35.88
N GLN A 856 -47.91 33.95 -35.34
CA GLN A 856 -49.11 33.51 -36.11
C GLN A 856 -48.90 32.36 -37.13
N ARG A 857 -49.91 31.68 -37.70
CA ARG A 857 -51.29 31.31 -37.26
C ARG A 857 -51.67 30.05 -38.06
N GLY A 858 -52.47 29.15 -37.48
CA GLY A 858 -53.06 28.01 -38.19
C GLY A 858 -54.21 27.41 -37.40
N GLU A 859 -55.43 27.46 -37.96
CA GLU A 859 -56.65 26.96 -37.33
C GLU A 859 -57.16 25.69 -38.06
N GLN A 860 -58.20 25.06 -37.48
CA GLN A 860 -59.13 24.08 -38.10
C GLN A 860 -58.65 22.61 -38.20
N LYS A 861 -59.52 21.57 -38.08
CA LYS A 861 -60.80 21.37 -37.33
C LYS A 861 -61.28 19.91 -37.52
N TYR A 862 -62.06 19.36 -36.58
CA TYR A 862 -62.97 18.18 -36.74
C TYR A 862 -62.31 16.80 -37.08
N GLU A 863 -62.88 15.61 -36.79
CA GLU A 863 -64.05 15.20 -35.96
C GLU A 863 -63.81 13.79 -35.32
N SER A 864 -64.85 13.17 -34.73
CA SER A 864 -64.81 11.99 -33.84
C SER A 864 -65.58 10.76 -34.36
N LEU A 865 -65.23 9.55 -33.88
CA LEU A 865 -66.07 8.33 -33.81
C LEU A 865 -65.48 7.42 -32.69
N LYS A 866 -66.10 7.25 -31.51
CA LYS A 866 -67.25 6.41 -31.07
C LYS A 866 -66.93 4.93 -30.76
N SER A 867 -67.38 4.50 -29.58
CA SER A 867 -67.22 3.16 -28.94
C SER A 867 -68.24 2.11 -29.45
N PRO A 868 -68.21 0.86 -28.93
CA PRO A 868 -69.15 0.53 -27.84
C PRO A 868 -68.62 -0.41 -26.73
N VAL A 869 -69.40 -0.52 -25.64
CA VAL A 869 -69.17 -1.32 -24.41
C VAL A 869 -70.18 -2.48 -24.32
N LYS A 870 -69.90 -3.53 -23.53
CA LYS A 870 -70.92 -4.40 -22.90
C LYS A 870 -70.46 -4.94 -21.53
N ASN A 871 -71.41 -5.17 -20.62
CA ASN A 871 -71.21 -5.50 -19.19
C ASN A 871 -71.76 -6.90 -18.82
N SER A 872 -71.19 -7.51 -17.76
CA SER A 872 -71.82 -8.52 -16.85
C SER A 872 -70.79 -9.00 -15.80
N ASP A 873 -71.07 -9.34 -14.53
CA ASP A 873 -72.17 -9.04 -13.59
C ASP A 873 -71.73 -9.35 -12.12
N ILE A 874 -72.50 -8.92 -11.11
CA ILE A 874 -72.13 -8.80 -9.68
C ILE A 874 -73.37 -9.18 -8.82
N PRO A 875 -73.33 -10.01 -7.71
CA PRO A 875 -72.82 -9.60 -6.39
C PRO A 875 -71.97 -10.63 -5.53
N PRO A 876 -72.37 -11.22 -4.36
CA PRO A 876 -71.56 -11.01 -3.13
C PRO A 876 -71.33 -12.18 -2.12
N ASN A 877 -70.66 -11.86 -0.99
CA ASN A 877 -70.62 -12.53 0.34
C ASN A 877 -69.85 -13.88 0.42
N SER A 878 -69.28 -14.35 1.54
CA SER A 878 -69.05 -13.88 2.95
C SER A 878 -67.85 -14.69 3.51
N GLY A 879 -67.19 -14.46 4.66
CA GLY A 879 -67.36 -13.55 5.80
C GLY A 879 -67.03 -14.26 7.14
N SER A 880 -66.26 -13.62 8.03
CA SER A 880 -65.99 -13.96 9.45
C SER A 880 -65.10 -15.18 9.83
N ASN A 881 -64.28 -14.97 10.88
CA ASN A 881 -63.96 -15.87 12.02
C ASN A 881 -63.25 -17.24 11.79
N SER A 882 -62.51 -17.84 12.74
CA SER A 882 -61.88 -17.34 13.99
C SER A 882 -60.97 -18.42 14.62
N GLY A 883 -59.90 -18.01 15.31
CA GLY A 883 -59.47 -18.60 16.59
C GLY A 883 -58.90 -20.04 16.69
N SER A 884 -57.57 -20.11 16.90
CA SER A 884 -56.94 -20.78 18.06
C SER A 884 -56.81 -22.33 18.17
N VAL A 885 -55.97 -22.74 19.14
CA VAL A 885 -55.77 -24.08 19.75
C VAL A 885 -54.81 -25.07 19.05
N ILE A 886 -53.53 -24.89 19.38
CA ILE A 886 -52.53 -25.89 19.84
C ILE A 886 -52.99 -27.37 19.85
N ASN A 887 -52.14 -28.28 19.36
CA ASN A 887 -51.98 -29.57 20.04
C ASN A 887 -50.54 -30.12 19.96
N ILE A 888 -50.15 -30.88 20.99
CA ILE A 888 -48.77 -31.36 21.24
C ILE A 888 -48.73 -32.88 21.04
N GLN A 889 -47.66 -33.41 20.45
CA GLN A 889 -47.24 -34.80 20.73
C GLN A 889 -45.73 -34.91 20.96
N ASN A 890 -45.39 -35.54 22.09
CA ASN A 890 -44.02 -35.86 22.50
C ASN A 890 -43.49 -37.10 21.77
N LYS A 891 -42.17 -37.18 21.64
CA LYS A 891 -41.41 -38.42 21.85
C LYS A 891 -39.98 -38.09 22.26
N GLY A 892 -39.44 -38.86 23.21
CA GLY A 892 -38.08 -38.69 23.71
C GLY A 892 -37.53 -39.99 24.28
N SER A 893 -36.20 -40.04 24.39
CA SER A 893 -35.39 -41.04 25.09
C SER A 893 -33.97 -40.48 25.12
N GLU A 894 -33.52 -39.92 26.24
CA GLU A 894 -32.83 -40.67 27.30
C GLU A 894 -31.60 -41.45 26.81
N LYS A 895 -30.41 -40.93 27.17
CA LYS A 895 -29.51 -41.69 28.06
C LYS A 895 -28.44 -40.83 28.72
N GLU A 896 -28.53 -40.83 30.05
CA GLU A 896 -27.46 -40.91 31.05
C GLU A 896 -26.09 -41.50 30.58
N ASN A 897 -24.97 -41.28 31.28
CA ASN A 897 -24.81 -40.78 32.64
C ASN A 897 -23.46 -40.04 32.87
N SER A 898 -23.37 -39.29 33.98
CA SER A 898 -22.14 -38.66 34.48
C SER A 898 -22.02 -38.81 36.00
N LYS A 899 -20.79 -38.98 36.51
CA LYS A 899 -20.44 -38.87 37.94
C LYS A 899 -19.15 -38.03 38.06
N SER A 900 -18.93 -37.10 39.00
CA SER A 900 -19.26 -37.05 40.45
C SER A 900 -18.40 -38.05 41.26
N ASP A 901 -17.85 -37.80 42.45
CA ASP A 901 -17.83 -36.66 43.41
C ASP A 901 -16.36 -36.53 43.95
N ALA A 902 -15.91 -35.71 44.91
CA ALA A 902 -16.52 -34.80 45.91
C ALA A 902 -15.51 -33.68 46.34
N GLU A 903 -15.81 -32.92 47.40
CA GLU A 903 -14.99 -31.86 48.01
C GLU A 903 -13.99 -32.37 49.10
N LEU A 904 -12.88 -31.65 49.33
CA LEU A 904 -12.07 -31.60 50.58
C LEU A 904 -11.18 -30.32 50.59
N SER A 905 -10.70 -29.72 51.69
CA SER A 905 -11.23 -29.51 53.06
C SER A 905 -10.29 -28.60 53.90
N PHE A 906 -10.83 -27.60 54.63
CA PHE A 906 -10.38 -27.02 55.93
C PHE A 906 -8.92 -26.55 56.26
N ASN A 907 -8.86 -25.46 57.05
CA ASN A 907 -7.81 -25.08 58.06
C ASN A 907 -6.41 -24.58 57.61
N SER A 908 -5.66 -23.72 58.35
CA SER A 908 -5.98 -22.79 59.47
C SER A 908 -4.78 -21.82 59.79
N SER A 909 -4.93 -20.96 60.82
CA SER A 909 -3.86 -20.25 61.61
C SER A 909 -3.25 -18.95 61.02
N LEU A 910 -3.28 -17.76 61.67
CA LEU A 910 -2.73 -17.25 62.96
C LEU A 910 -1.22 -16.89 62.88
N ARG A 911 -0.63 -15.76 63.36
CA ARG A 911 -1.00 -14.60 64.25
C ARG A 911 -0.35 -13.28 63.69
N PHE A 912 -0.39 -12.05 64.23
CA PHE A 912 -0.74 -11.40 65.51
C PHE A 912 -1.48 -10.05 65.21
N SER A 913 -2.49 -9.57 65.96
CA SER A 913 -2.45 -8.83 67.26
C SER A 913 -1.58 -7.55 67.20
N ASN A 914 -1.98 -6.33 67.61
CA ASN A 914 -2.97 -5.79 68.58
C ASN A 914 -3.22 -4.28 68.23
N LYS A 915 -4.16 -3.47 68.76
CA LYS A 915 -5.38 -3.57 69.61
C LYS A 915 -6.13 -2.22 69.57
N ASN A 916 -7.46 -2.25 69.73
CA ASN A 916 -8.36 -1.43 70.58
C ASN A 916 -8.18 0.13 70.70
N THR A 917 -9.22 0.97 70.85
CA THR A 917 -10.66 0.72 71.11
C THR A 917 -11.58 1.87 70.64
N GLU A 918 -12.80 1.47 70.32
CA GLU A 918 -14.12 2.16 70.40
C GLU A 918 -14.41 3.02 71.67
N PRO A 919 -15.61 3.68 71.81
CA PRO A 919 -16.79 3.70 70.92
C PRO A 919 -17.43 5.07 70.57
N GLY A 920 -18.13 5.10 69.43
CA GLY A 920 -19.52 5.55 69.20
C GLY A 920 -20.13 6.82 69.81
N LEU A 921 -20.90 7.56 68.99
CA LEU A 921 -22.39 7.65 69.08
C LEU A 921 -22.99 8.53 67.96
N ILE A 922 -24.02 7.99 67.29
CA ILE A 922 -25.25 8.60 66.73
C ILE A 922 -25.20 9.96 65.94
N ASN A 923 -25.77 9.90 64.73
CA ASN A 923 -26.19 10.95 63.77
C ASN A 923 -27.20 12.00 64.37
N PRO A 924 -27.69 13.07 63.67
CA PRO A 924 -27.49 13.47 62.25
C PRO A 924 -27.34 14.99 61.94
N ALA A 925 -26.99 15.28 60.67
CA ALA A 925 -27.55 16.32 59.77
C ALA A 925 -27.47 17.86 60.01
N GLN A 926 -27.30 18.55 58.87
CA GLN A 926 -27.87 19.86 58.45
C GLN A 926 -27.29 21.23 58.92
N SER A 927 -26.31 21.71 58.14
CA SER A 927 -26.50 22.82 57.15
C SER A 927 -26.27 24.31 57.52
N ARG A 928 -26.09 25.08 56.43
CA ARG A 928 -26.25 26.54 56.18
C ARG A 928 -25.05 27.49 56.34
N LEU A 929 -24.79 28.14 55.20
CA LEU A 929 -23.88 29.27 54.93
C LEU A 929 -24.38 30.59 55.54
N ASN A 930 -23.50 31.58 55.76
CA ASN A 930 -23.52 32.89 55.06
C ASN A 930 -22.36 33.86 55.48
N PRO A 931 -22.14 35.01 54.79
CA PRO A 931 -20.82 35.71 54.75
C PRO A 931 -20.76 37.18 55.24
N GLY A 932 -19.54 37.76 55.27
CA GLY A 932 -19.17 39.20 55.43
C GLY A 932 -17.69 39.35 55.82
N SER A 933 -16.79 40.09 55.13
CA SER A 933 -16.59 41.58 55.08
C SER A 933 -15.83 42.13 56.34
N GLU A 934 -14.80 43.00 56.35
CA GLU A 934 -14.24 44.02 55.40
C GLU A 934 -12.72 44.39 55.68
N ILE A 935 -12.04 45.17 54.79
CA ILE A 935 -11.16 46.40 55.02
C ILE A 935 -9.94 46.34 56.00
N LYS A 936 -8.73 46.99 55.90
CA LYS A 936 -7.92 47.96 55.06
C LYS A 936 -6.41 47.90 55.55
N SER A 937 -5.34 48.68 55.20
CA SER A 937 -4.95 49.68 54.16
C SER A 937 -3.42 50.04 54.20
N GLN A 938 -2.78 50.20 53.03
CA GLN A 938 -1.69 51.14 52.59
C GLN A 938 -0.48 51.62 53.46
N SER A 939 0.71 51.54 52.84
CA SER A 939 1.72 52.62 52.58
C SER A 939 2.74 52.11 51.53
N GLN A 940 2.95 52.72 50.34
CA GLN A 940 3.76 53.90 49.95
C GLN A 940 5.28 53.80 50.26
N ASP A 941 6.22 54.05 49.33
CA ASP A 941 6.17 54.61 47.95
C ASP A 941 6.94 53.72 46.92
N TYR A 942 7.45 54.05 45.70
CA TYR A 942 7.92 55.29 45.03
C TYR A 942 7.90 55.16 43.47
N TYR A 943 8.29 56.22 42.75
CA TYR A 943 8.49 56.32 41.28
C TYR A 943 10.01 56.45 40.92
N GLU A 944 10.55 56.36 39.69
CA GLU A 944 10.10 56.82 38.35
C GLU A 944 10.51 55.93 37.14
N LYS A 945 9.81 56.12 36.01
CA LYS A 945 10.21 56.14 34.57
C LYS A 945 11.45 55.32 34.09
N GLY A 946 11.38 54.58 32.97
CA GLY A 946 10.27 54.36 32.02
C GLY A 946 10.72 53.73 30.67
N SER A 947 9.77 53.51 29.76
CA SER A 947 9.90 52.86 28.42
C SER A 947 10.19 51.33 28.47
N GLU A 948 9.70 50.47 27.56
CA GLU A 948 8.84 50.63 26.36
C GLU A 948 7.57 49.73 26.41
N LYS A 949 6.70 49.85 25.38
CA LYS A 949 5.38 49.19 25.30
C LYS A 949 5.46 47.73 24.83
N ASN A 950 5.26 46.77 25.73
CA ASN A 950 4.82 45.43 25.32
C ASN A 950 3.33 45.44 24.97
N LYS A 951 2.97 45.14 23.71
CA LYS A 951 1.59 44.81 23.33
C LYS A 951 1.27 43.37 23.76
N SER A 952 0.42 43.19 24.77
CA SER A 952 -0.25 41.91 25.01
C SER A 952 -1.54 41.83 24.21
N ALA A 953 -1.76 40.75 23.45
CA ALA A 953 -3.07 40.11 23.26
C ALA A 953 -2.99 38.92 22.29
N LEU A 954 -3.21 37.70 22.81
CA LEU A 954 -3.97 36.62 22.15
C LEU A 954 -4.37 35.61 23.25
N GLY A 955 -5.55 35.00 23.11
CA GLY A 955 -6.26 34.38 24.23
C GLY A 955 -5.79 32.97 24.59
N MET A 956 -4.75 32.85 25.42
CA MET A 956 -4.33 31.56 26.00
C MET A 956 -5.28 31.10 27.13
N THR A 957 -5.54 29.80 27.19
CA THR A 957 -6.15 29.14 28.35
C THR A 957 -5.20 29.13 29.55
N ALA A 958 -5.74 28.87 30.74
CA ALA A 958 -4.94 28.74 31.96
C ALA A 958 -3.87 27.61 31.90
N LYS A 959 -4.02 26.63 31.00
CA LYS A 959 -3.00 25.59 30.77
C LYS A 959 -1.90 26.10 29.84
N GLU A 960 -2.24 26.76 28.75
CA GLU A 960 -1.28 27.34 27.80
C GLU A 960 -0.46 28.45 28.45
N GLN A 961 -1.08 29.29 29.29
CA GLN A 961 -0.35 30.29 30.07
C GLN A 961 0.68 29.64 31.01
N LYS A 962 0.32 28.55 31.72
CA LYS A 962 1.27 27.78 32.55
C LYS A 962 2.42 27.18 31.72
N ILE A 963 2.14 26.69 30.52
CA ILE A 963 3.15 26.16 29.59
C ILE A 963 4.09 27.28 29.14
N TYR A 964 3.54 28.39 28.65
CA TYR A 964 4.30 29.56 28.22
C TYR A 964 5.20 30.11 29.33
N ASP A 965 4.68 30.28 30.55
CA ASP A 965 5.46 30.76 31.70
C ASP A 965 6.54 29.77 32.14
N PHE A 966 6.30 28.45 32.03
CA PHE A 966 7.30 27.43 32.31
C PHE A 966 8.44 27.44 31.27
N LEU A 967 8.11 27.48 29.98
CA LEU A 967 9.11 27.61 28.91
C LEU A 967 9.92 28.90 29.08
N LYS A 968 9.25 30.01 29.45
CA LYS A 968 9.85 31.34 29.71
C LYS A 968 10.66 31.42 31.02
N LYS A 969 10.56 30.40 31.87
CA LYS A 969 11.41 30.15 33.04
C LYS A 969 12.66 29.36 32.65
N LEU A 970 12.54 28.38 31.74
CA LEU A 970 13.69 27.66 31.17
C LEU A 970 14.59 28.60 30.35
N SER A 971 14.02 29.45 29.48
CA SER A 971 14.76 30.36 28.59
C SER A 971 15.55 31.48 29.29
N LYS A 972 15.50 31.53 30.63
CA LYS A 972 16.22 32.48 31.49
C LYS A 972 17.32 31.81 32.32
N HIS A 973 17.44 30.49 32.27
CA HIS A 973 18.50 29.77 32.98
C HIS A 973 19.81 29.88 32.20
N LYS A 974 20.90 30.26 32.88
CA LYS A 974 22.12 30.82 32.27
C LYS A 974 22.99 29.86 31.43
N TYR A 975 22.48 28.66 31.13
CA TYR A 975 23.15 27.56 30.41
C TYR A 975 22.15 26.70 29.63
N SER A 976 20.95 27.22 29.32
CA SER A 976 19.80 26.53 28.69
C SER A 976 19.21 25.31 29.43
N ALA A 977 19.99 24.55 30.19
CA ALA A 977 19.57 23.41 31.01
C ALA A 977 19.33 23.78 32.49
N MET A 978 18.17 23.42 33.01
CA MET A 978 17.75 23.59 34.39
C MET A 978 17.66 22.23 35.11
N PRO A 979 18.35 22.02 36.25
CA PRO A 979 18.25 20.76 36.98
C PRO A 979 16.81 20.44 37.42
N LEU A 980 16.34 19.19 37.22
CA LEU A 980 14.98 18.74 37.53
C LEU A 980 14.59 19.01 39.00
N LYS A 981 15.57 18.95 39.92
CA LYS A 981 15.40 19.30 41.35
C LYS A 981 15.06 20.79 41.63
N LYS A 982 15.07 21.66 40.62
CA LYS A 982 14.58 23.06 40.69
C LYS A 982 13.14 23.22 40.18
N LEU A 983 12.51 22.14 39.72
CA LEU A 983 11.13 22.15 39.24
C LEU A 983 10.15 21.86 40.39
N THR A 984 8.97 22.45 40.30
CA THR A 984 7.84 22.11 41.16
C THR A 984 7.20 20.78 40.75
N LYS A 985 6.41 20.18 41.65
CA LYS A 985 5.61 18.97 41.36
C LYS A 985 4.55 19.16 40.26
N GLU A 986 4.25 20.39 39.86
CA GLU A 986 3.40 20.66 38.70
C GLU A 986 4.22 20.73 37.40
N GLU A 987 5.34 21.45 37.39
CA GLU A 987 6.23 21.54 36.22
C GLU A 987 6.79 20.16 35.82
N LEU A 988 7.15 19.31 36.79
CA LEU A 988 7.56 17.92 36.54
C LEU A 988 6.50 17.08 35.83
N LYS A 989 5.20 17.38 36.01
CA LYS A 989 4.11 16.68 35.33
C LYS A 989 3.86 17.17 33.90
N LEU A 990 4.38 18.34 33.53
CA LEU A 990 4.29 18.87 32.16
C LEU A 990 5.35 18.25 31.24
N LEU A 991 6.47 17.77 31.79
CA LEU A 991 7.61 17.31 30.99
C LEU A 991 7.28 16.22 29.94
N PRO A 992 6.43 15.20 30.20
CA PRO A 992 6.08 14.22 29.17
C PRO A 992 5.33 14.87 27.99
N GLU A 993 4.28 15.63 28.27
CA GLU A 993 3.46 16.33 27.25
C GLU A 993 4.29 17.37 26.47
N LEU A 994 5.27 18.02 27.12
CA LEU A 994 6.13 19.01 26.47
C LEU A 994 7.27 18.36 25.66
N ARG A 995 7.67 17.12 25.96
CA ARG A 995 8.55 16.32 25.08
C ARG A 995 7.78 15.77 23.88
N GLU A 996 6.56 15.27 24.10
CA GLU A 996 5.65 14.79 23.05
C GLU A 996 5.31 15.89 22.01
N LYS A 997 5.29 17.15 22.45
CA LYS A 997 5.13 18.35 21.59
C LYS A 997 6.46 18.95 21.11
N GLU A 998 7.57 18.25 21.32
CA GLU A 998 8.94 18.67 20.99
C GLU A 998 9.39 20.03 21.56
N LEU A 999 8.72 20.59 22.58
CA LEU A 999 9.02 21.92 23.16
C LEU A 999 10.13 21.88 24.23
N VAL A 1000 10.39 20.73 24.86
CA VAL A 1000 11.50 20.53 25.82
C VAL A 1000 12.11 19.14 25.66
N ASN A 1001 13.38 18.99 26.04
CA ASN A 1001 14.01 17.70 26.26
C ASN A 1001 14.62 17.63 27.67
N PHE A 1002 14.85 16.42 28.19
CA PHE A 1002 15.37 16.21 29.54
C PHE A 1002 16.16 14.91 29.68
N ASP A 1003 17.08 14.88 30.65
CA ASP A 1003 17.80 13.70 31.13
C ASP A 1003 17.40 13.42 32.61
N ASP A 1004 18.03 12.44 33.27
CA ASP A 1004 17.75 12.08 34.68
C ASP A 1004 18.02 13.20 35.71
N ARG A 1005 18.62 14.32 35.27
CA ARG A 1005 19.18 15.40 36.10
C ARG A 1005 18.70 16.79 35.68
N ASN A 1006 18.40 17.04 34.41
CA ASN A 1006 18.13 18.37 33.83
C ASN A 1006 17.00 18.36 32.77
N VAL A 1007 16.36 19.52 32.55
CA VAL A 1007 15.49 19.83 31.41
C VAL A 1007 16.01 21.06 30.67
N TRP A 1008 15.90 21.10 29.35
CA TRP A 1008 16.23 22.26 28.50
C TRP A 1008 15.17 22.49 27.42
N LEU A 1009 15.16 23.70 26.86
CA LEU A 1009 14.35 24.03 25.69
C LEU A 1009 14.95 23.40 24.43
N THR A 1010 14.08 22.98 23.53
CA THR A 1010 14.42 22.65 22.14
C THR A 1010 14.38 23.90 21.26
N PHE A 1011 14.73 23.74 19.99
CA PHE A 1011 14.49 24.73 18.93
C PHE A 1011 13.01 25.16 18.89
N GLU A 1012 12.07 24.22 18.76
CA GLU A 1012 10.62 24.52 18.76
C GLU A 1012 10.14 25.19 20.05
N GLY A 1013 10.70 24.82 21.21
CA GLY A 1013 10.44 25.51 22.48
C GLY A 1013 10.86 26.98 22.48
N TYR A 1014 11.95 27.32 21.80
CA TYR A 1014 12.39 28.71 21.61
C TYR A 1014 11.52 29.46 20.58
N ILE A 1015 11.11 28.82 19.49
CA ILE A 1015 10.19 29.40 18.49
C ILE A 1015 8.83 29.72 19.13
N TYR A 1016 8.25 28.76 19.87
CA TYR A 1016 6.98 28.91 20.60
C TYR A 1016 7.00 30.10 21.59
N LEU A 1017 8.14 30.38 22.21
CA LEU A 1017 8.31 31.52 23.12
C LEU A 1017 8.42 32.89 22.43
N LYS A 1018 8.93 32.90 21.18
CA LYS A 1018 9.18 34.11 20.39
C LYS A 1018 7.98 34.48 19.52
N GLY A 1019 7.14 33.51 19.12
CA GLY A 1019 5.90 33.73 18.38
C GLY A 1019 6.09 34.16 16.92
N GLY A 1020 7.15 33.67 16.28
CA GLY A 1020 7.44 33.87 14.85
C GLY A 1020 7.59 32.54 14.11
N ASP A 1021 7.78 32.60 12.80
CA ASP A 1021 8.08 31.41 11.98
C ASP A 1021 9.59 31.07 12.07
N ALA A 1022 9.88 29.78 12.20
CA ALA A 1022 11.24 29.25 12.21
C ALA A 1022 11.97 29.52 10.88
N ASN A 1023 11.26 29.40 9.75
CA ASN A 1023 11.83 29.54 8.41
C ASN A 1023 12.20 31.00 8.13
N ASP A 1024 11.28 31.94 8.36
CA ASP A 1024 11.53 33.39 8.29
C ASP A 1024 12.71 33.83 9.20
N THR A 1025 12.93 33.14 10.33
CA THR A 1025 14.08 33.39 11.20
C THR A 1025 15.39 32.82 10.65
N ILE A 1026 15.37 31.61 10.08
CA ILE A 1026 16.54 30.99 9.42
C ILE A 1026 16.93 31.76 8.16
N ASP A 1027 15.96 32.13 7.33
CA ASP A 1027 16.20 32.84 6.07
C ASP A 1027 16.86 34.20 6.31
N LYS A 1028 16.54 34.88 7.41
CA LYS A 1028 17.22 36.11 7.87
C LYS A 1028 18.65 35.89 8.36
N ILE A 1029 18.98 34.70 8.83
CA ILE A 1029 20.37 34.31 9.17
C ILE A 1029 21.14 33.98 7.89
N LEU A 1030 20.54 33.20 6.96
CA LEU A 1030 21.12 32.88 5.66
C LEU A 1030 21.42 34.14 4.81
N GLN A 1031 20.49 35.10 4.77
CA GLN A 1031 20.69 36.40 4.10
C GLN A 1031 21.85 37.22 4.68
N LYS A 1032 22.25 37.00 5.94
CA LYS A 1032 23.41 37.69 6.56
C LYS A 1032 24.76 37.07 6.23
N ILE A 1033 24.82 35.79 5.88
CA ILE A 1033 26.08 35.02 5.81
C ILE A 1033 26.51 34.62 4.38
N GLY A 1034 25.62 34.72 3.39
CA GLY A 1034 25.96 34.54 1.98
C GLY A 1034 26.36 33.10 1.61
N GLN A 1035 27.04 32.93 0.47
CA GLN A 1035 27.31 31.61 -0.13
C GLN A 1035 28.51 30.85 0.46
N LYS A 1036 29.37 31.51 1.24
CA LYS A 1036 30.48 30.90 2.01
C LYS A 1036 30.73 31.74 3.26
N PHE A 1037 30.75 31.10 4.42
CA PHE A 1037 30.93 31.71 5.74
C PHE A 1037 31.71 30.77 6.66
N THR A 1038 32.35 31.33 7.68
CA THR A 1038 32.97 30.57 8.77
C THR A 1038 31.96 30.26 9.88
N GLU A 1039 32.31 29.31 10.76
CA GLU A 1039 31.48 28.97 11.92
C GLU A 1039 31.32 30.16 12.88
N GLU A 1040 32.34 31.01 13.03
CA GLU A 1040 32.28 32.23 13.85
C GLU A 1040 31.31 33.28 13.26
N GLU A 1041 31.28 33.44 11.94
CA GLU A 1041 30.33 34.32 11.25
C GLU A 1041 28.89 33.81 11.38
N LEU A 1042 28.67 32.49 11.24
CA LEU A 1042 27.37 31.86 11.48
C LEU A 1042 26.91 32.04 12.95
N ARG A 1043 27.78 31.74 13.93
CA ARG A 1043 27.48 31.94 15.37
C ARG A 1043 27.16 33.39 15.70
N LYS A 1044 27.88 34.34 15.11
CA LYS A 1044 27.62 35.78 15.23
C LYS A 1044 26.26 36.15 14.62
N ALA A 1045 25.95 35.70 13.40
CA ALA A 1045 24.66 35.96 12.75
C ALA A 1045 23.48 35.38 13.54
N ILE A 1046 23.61 34.15 14.06
CA ILE A 1046 22.63 33.53 14.97
C ILE A 1046 22.43 34.41 16.21
N SER A 1047 23.50 34.82 16.88
CA SER A 1047 23.44 35.66 18.09
C SER A 1047 22.73 37.00 17.81
N GLU A 1048 23.08 37.68 16.71
CA GLU A 1048 22.49 38.96 16.31
C GLU A 1048 21.00 38.87 15.92
N VAL A 1049 20.54 37.78 15.30
CA VAL A 1049 19.14 37.63 14.84
C VAL A 1049 18.23 37.07 15.94
N THR A 1050 18.72 36.11 16.72
CA THR A 1050 17.90 35.38 17.71
C THR A 1050 18.00 35.95 19.14
N GLY A 1051 19.10 36.64 19.44
CA GLY A 1051 19.48 37.04 20.80
C GLY A 1051 20.05 35.89 21.65
N CYS A 1052 20.49 34.79 21.03
CA CYS A 1052 21.01 33.59 21.66
C CYS A 1052 22.44 33.81 22.26
N PRO A 1053 22.60 33.79 23.61
CA PRO A 1053 23.79 34.34 24.27
C PRO A 1053 24.87 33.30 24.61
N ASP A 1054 24.61 32.00 24.44
CA ASP A 1054 25.53 30.91 24.78
C ASP A 1054 25.72 29.94 23.61
N THR A 1055 26.87 29.25 23.58
CA THR A 1055 27.26 28.37 22.48
C THR A 1055 26.32 27.18 22.33
N GLN A 1056 25.81 26.61 23.42
CA GLN A 1056 24.94 25.43 23.38
C GLN A 1056 23.57 25.75 22.75
N CYS A 1057 23.03 26.94 23.03
CA CYS A 1057 21.90 27.49 22.31
C CYS A 1057 22.24 27.71 20.82
N GLN A 1058 23.43 28.24 20.49
CA GLN A 1058 23.84 28.45 19.09
C GLN A 1058 24.00 27.14 18.32
N ASP A 1059 24.51 26.08 18.96
CA ASP A 1059 24.69 24.76 18.35
C ASP A 1059 23.36 24.20 17.81
N THR A 1060 22.26 24.35 18.56
CA THR A 1060 20.92 23.93 18.10
C THR A 1060 20.42 24.71 16.87
N TRP A 1061 20.83 25.98 16.74
CA TRP A 1061 20.53 26.78 15.55
C TRP A 1061 21.42 26.39 14.37
N ILE A 1062 22.71 26.08 14.59
CA ILE A 1062 23.61 25.56 13.55
C ILE A 1062 23.08 24.23 13.00
N GLU A 1063 22.58 23.34 13.86
CA GLU A 1063 22.02 22.05 13.44
C GLU A 1063 20.71 22.21 12.63
N ALA A 1064 19.83 23.15 13.04
CA ALA A 1064 18.59 23.45 12.33
C ALA A 1064 18.86 24.11 10.96
N ILE A 1065 19.72 25.12 10.92
CA ILE A 1065 20.16 25.79 9.67
C ILE A 1065 20.86 24.77 8.76
N GLY A 1066 21.73 23.92 9.31
CA GLY A 1066 22.41 22.86 8.57
C GLY A 1066 21.45 21.81 7.98
N ARG A 1067 20.30 21.53 8.60
CA ARG A 1067 19.23 20.71 7.99
C ARG A 1067 18.59 21.45 6.81
N ARG A 1068 18.11 22.67 7.01
CA ARG A 1068 17.47 23.50 5.96
C ARG A 1068 18.40 23.74 4.75
N VAL A 1069 19.71 23.93 4.97
CA VAL A 1069 20.73 24.05 3.91
C VAL A 1069 20.97 22.72 3.17
N ARG A 1070 20.94 21.57 3.84
CA ARG A 1070 21.01 20.25 3.18
C ARG A 1070 19.77 19.96 2.32
N GLU A 1071 18.62 20.52 2.69
CA GLU A 1071 17.33 20.34 2.01
C GLU A 1071 17.15 21.29 0.81
N GLU A 1072 17.53 22.57 0.95
CA GLU A 1072 17.33 23.59 -0.09
C GLU A 1072 18.57 23.91 -0.95
N PHE A 1073 19.79 23.71 -0.42
CA PHE A 1073 21.05 24.13 -1.06
C PHE A 1073 22.19 23.08 -1.00
N PRO A 1074 21.97 21.82 -1.45
CA PRO A 1074 22.93 20.72 -1.31
C PRO A 1074 24.28 20.95 -2.03
N ALA A 1075 24.36 21.89 -2.97
CA ALA A 1075 25.59 22.27 -3.67
C ALA A 1075 26.51 23.24 -2.88
N HIS A 1076 26.15 23.59 -1.64
CA HIS A 1076 26.87 24.55 -0.79
C HIS A 1076 27.42 23.94 0.52
N LEU A 1077 27.39 22.60 0.68
CA LEU A 1077 28.19 21.87 1.67
C LEU A 1077 29.59 21.54 1.12
#